data_AF-A0A7C8INS4-F1
#
_entry.id   AF-A0A7C8INS4-F1
#
_cell.length_a   1.000
_cell.length_b   1.000
_cell.length_c   1.000
_cell.angle_alpha   90.00
_cell.angle_beta   90.00
_cell.angle_gamma   90.00
#
_symmetry.space_group_name_H-M   'P 1'
#
loop_
_entity.id
_entity.type
_entity.pdbx_description
1 polymer ?
#
loop_
_entity_poly.entity_id
_entity_poly.type
_entity_poly.pdbx_seq_one_letter_code
_entity_poly.pdbx_strand_id
1 'polypeptide(L)'
;MSKYKDKDSGVALVSFNAKWVSWAHTGVAYTAFLSALVVGMSLHFHKIVKNQYYGYPDEWFPSVSATIGDRYPERSFFMVFIAITSGPRFALVALWYLLTARPGKTLPKFVAAMGIFRTLTCGGWTYVTSTDDHDWHDIFMISYLVATIPWTAGCLALSPPNAKAIKYRKYIATAFFTTIIPMVYFFIQHKIHRVAGAYTTYSFFEWSLILYDVAFDAVTALDFDTFEIIVKDVNGLSKGLNSPQQSTAVLEKEKSKATAGIANTRFLWSEFFDTTADVYHGYVFWSMLTSMSILIWYFPLWHMGISGYEAFILSTISPLFLGIKSFRIFVQRNLRLFHLLSLAGILAWKVTDPAYRLSAVGFGVSMSCLAWAATLFNESAHDTRLESKLLAWTVGLMLSSAMKFAWRTNNPIWPIMNADNGGHNSLGLGLAVLATLWFTRHVPLTSGTPTDDGKSGSSILAALGVSGLFFGLHSLLSDTSTMILWVWEGYPVRGPLSAPHGWFTMASMTAGLLTGIYRPRLVSTWTIFGAGCIGATILTRHSNWFGYYGALVVAFYFMAISVPLLTAASKNRPAITFGMGFLIYNFLVLFHVWVVAYAFVPGGPLVRERTDWIMITTMLLIGAGVFNLASRNARSHEKQQSAALNRHRKYYAFALGAINIFFLVTAYIRFPTNDYKPYHEESKVMTAGIWTIHFSLDNDMWSSEYRMRDLIKELEIDVIGLLESDLQRIIMGNRDTTQILAEELGMYVDYGPGPNKHTWGAALLSKFPIVNSTHHLLPSPVGELAPAIHATLDMYGELVDVFVFHSGQEEDPEDRRLQSEYLSKLMGSSPRPSVLLSYLVTKPLKGNYNTYVSKTSGMHDVDPSDWDRWSRAGSTLPLWLYLSSVLVSSMTVRGVTAAGPGDAGTVRTAIEAMNNFYNETTGLWDTGPWWHSGVALRAVAEYMLVTGSKEYVDMAVYTVDTQSAPLDWWPEGGGDFRADSTDDTGWWALALTSLYEVTGNSTYLDLAKIDEAYMYDYWNTTTCGGGLIWNIPTRTYHNAISNELYLELTAKLHNLIPGDTFYLSQALKEWDWFNATGMINSKGLINDGLTEDSSCVNNGQPVWSYNQGVVLAGLVELSKATGDTSYIAIARSIADAVVNDASLSPSGILTENACATADECEPNGTAFKGIFIRGLAKLNAVVDGHPYQSYIQKNAQSAYDNSRNSADFYGFSWQGPFDKGTIGRQESAVDLLLSTL
;
A
#
# COMPACT_ATOMS: atom_id res chain seq x y z
N MET A 1 48.09 -41.70 -52.97
CA MET A 1 46.80 -42.42 -52.87
C MET A 1 45.99 -41.77 -51.75
N SER A 2 44.74 -41.35 -51.85
CA SER A 2 43.73 -41.39 -52.91
C SER A 2 42.76 -40.22 -52.72
N LYS A 3 42.28 -39.69 -53.84
CA LYS A 3 41.03 -38.92 -54.01
C LYS A 3 39.95 -39.29 -52.99
N TYR A 4 39.53 -38.32 -52.17
CA TYR A 4 38.10 -38.14 -51.86
C TYR A 4 37.72 -36.71 -52.24
N LYS A 5 36.63 -36.62 -53.00
CA LYS A 5 36.09 -35.40 -53.60
C LYS A 5 35.58 -34.47 -52.51
N ASP A 6 36.05 -33.23 -52.50
CA ASP A 6 35.35 -32.09 -51.91
C ASP A 6 34.08 -31.80 -52.73
N LYS A 7 33.05 -32.60 -52.47
CA LYS A 7 31.65 -32.26 -52.74
C LYS A 7 30.94 -32.46 -51.42
N ASP A 8 30.72 -31.35 -50.72
CA ASP A 8 29.71 -31.13 -49.65
C ASP A 8 30.20 -30.03 -48.68
N SER A 9 30.58 -28.86 -49.21
CA SER A 9 30.82 -27.68 -48.38
C SER A 9 29.48 -27.03 -48.01
N GLY A 10 28.75 -27.63 -47.07
CA GLY A 10 27.60 -27.01 -46.43
C GLY A 10 27.98 -25.66 -45.79
N VAL A 11 27.04 -24.72 -45.76
CA VAL A 11 27.29 -23.35 -45.25
C VAL A 11 27.25 -23.38 -43.72
N ALA A 12 28.32 -22.88 -43.07
CA ALA A 12 28.32 -22.70 -41.62
C ALA A 12 27.35 -21.56 -41.25
N LEU A 13 26.28 -21.89 -40.52
CA LEU A 13 25.24 -20.95 -40.09
C LEU A 13 25.69 -20.13 -38.88
N VAL A 14 26.30 -20.81 -37.92
CA VAL A 14 26.85 -20.25 -36.68
C VAL A 14 28.03 -21.12 -36.26
N SER A 15 29.13 -20.50 -35.87
CA SER A 15 30.21 -21.15 -35.13
C SER A 15 30.44 -20.44 -33.81
N PHE A 16 30.61 -21.20 -32.74
CA PHE A 16 30.98 -20.66 -31.44
C PHE A 16 31.88 -21.64 -30.68
N ASN A 17 32.74 -21.08 -29.84
CA ASN A 17 33.69 -21.84 -29.05
C ASN A 17 32.98 -22.59 -27.91
N ALA A 18 33.28 -23.88 -27.74
CA ALA A 18 32.63 -24.74 -26.76
C ALA A 18 32.90 -24.31 -25.30
N LYS A 19 33.92 -23.47 -25.04
CA LYS A 19 34.18 -22.92 -23.70
C LYS A 19 32.99 -22.16 -23.12
N TRP A 20 32.14 -21.56 -23.96
CA TRP A 20 30.95 -20.84 -23.53
C TRP A 20 29.93 -21.76 -22.85
N VAL A 21 29.91 -23.06 -23.17
CA VAL A 21 29.06 -24.05 -22.48
C VAL A 21 29.54 -24.25 -21.05
N SER A 22 30.86 -24.35 -20.83
CA SER A 22 31.45 -24.45 -19.49
C SER A 22 31.22 -23.17 -18.68
N TRP A 23 31.35 -21.98 -19.29
CA TRP A 23 31.06 -20.71 -18.62
C TRP A 23 29.58 -20.54 -18.28
N ALA A 24 28.67 -20.95 -19.17
CA ALA A 24 27.24 -20.94 -18.92
C ALA A 24 26.86 -21.87 -17.76
N HIS A 25 27.37 -23.11 -17.74
CA HIS A 25 27.20 -24.03 -16.62
C HIS A 25 27.67 -23.39 -15.30
N THR A 26 28.90 -22.88 -15.27
CA THR A 26 29.53 -22.35 -14.05
C THR A 26 28.79 -21.11 -13.53
N GLY A 27 28.46 -20.17 -14.43
CA GLY A 27 27.80 -18.92 -14.06
C GLY A 27 26.40 -19.15 -13.50
N VAL A 28 25.60 -19.99 -14.16
CA VAL A 28 24.23 -20.28 -13.71
C VAL A 28 24.25 -21.12 -12.43
N ALA A 29 25.16 -22.09 -12.31
CA ALA A 29 25.28 -22.92 -11.10
C ALA A 29 25.61 -22.07 -9.86
N TYR A 30 26.62 -21.20 -9.91
CA TYR A 30 26.94 -20.32 -8.79
C TYR A 30 25.83 -19.31 -8.50
N THR A 31 25.14 -18.81 -9.53
CA THR A 31 23.99 -17.92 -9.35
C THR A 31 22.87 -18.61 -8.57
N ALA A 32 22.62 -19.91 -8.82
CA ALA A 32 21.62 -20.68 -8.09
C ALA A 32 21.91 -20.67 -6.58
N PHE A 33 23.13 -21.05 -6.19
CA PHE A 33 23.53 -21.15 -4.78
C PHE A 33 23.65 -19.78 -4.10
N LEU A 34 24.23 -18.78 -4.77
CA LEU A 34 24.38 -17.43 -4.20
C LEU A 34 23.04 -16.70 -4.03
N SER A 35 22.14 -16.82 -5.01
CA SER A 35 20.81 -16.19 -4.91
C SER A 35 20.00 -16.81 -3.79
N ALA A 36 20.01 -18.14 -3.64
CA ALA A 36 19.36 -18.81 -2.53
C ALA A 36 19.92 -18.37 -1.17
N LEU A 37 21.25 -18.26 -1.03
CA LEU A 37 21.89 -17.78 0.20
C LEU A 37 21.53 -16.33 0.52
N VAL A 38 21.58 -15.42 -0.44
CA VAL A 38 21.25 -13.99 -0.21
C VAL A 38 19.79 -13.84 0.19
N VAL A 39 18.88 -14.52 -0.52
CA VAL A 39 17.45 -14.47 -0.22
C VAL A 39 17.16 -15.09 1.15
N GLY A 40 17.70 -16.28 1.44
CA GLY A 40 17.53 -16.95 2.72
C GLY A 40 18.08 -16.14 3.90
N MET A 41 19.27 -15.54 3.75
CA MET A 41 19.86 -14.67 4.78
C MET A 41 19.06 -13.37 4.99
N SER A 42 18.38 -12.86 3.96
CA SER A 42 17.57 -11.63 4.07
C SER A 42 16.19 -11.85 4.69
N LEU A 43 15.55 -12.99 4.41
CA LEU A 43 14.15 -13.24 4.78
C LEU A 43 14.02 -14.19 5.99
N HIS A 44 14.91 -15.17 6.09
CA HIS A 44 14.76 -16.31 7.01
C HIS A 44 16.01 -16.60 7.85
N PHE A 45 16.88 -15.61 8.09
CA PHE A 45 18.17 -15.77 8.80
C PHE A 45 18.10 -16.68 10.04
N HIS A 46 17.32 -16.30 11.06
CA HIS A 46 17.22 -17.08 12.31
C HIS A 46 16.63 -18.48 12.13
N LYS A 47 15.90 -18.72 11.03
CA LYS A 47 15.28 -20.02 10.73
C LYS A 47 16.25 -20.96 10.02
N ILE A 48 17.09 -20.47 9.10
CA ILE A 48 18.02 -21.30 8.32
C ILE A 48 19.34 -21.61 9.05
N VAL A 49 19.72 -20.79 10.03
CA VAL A 49 20.89 -21.04 10.89
C VAL A 49 20.58 -21.97 12.07
N LYS A 50 19.30 -22.26 12.31
CA LYS A 50 18.86 -23.13 13.41
C LYS A 50 19.08 -24.61 13.06
N ASN A 51 19.70 -25.36 13.98
CA ASN A 51 19.77 -26.82 13.91
C ASN A 51 18.78 -27.46 14.92
N GLN A 52 18.84 -28.78 15.10
CA GLN A 52 17.92 -29.52 15.99
C GLN A 52 18.08 -29.19 17.49
N TYR A 53 19.21 -28.63 17.90
CA TYR A 53 19.57 -28.41 19.31
C TYR A 53 19.90 -26.94 19.63
N TYR A 54 20.49 -26.20 18.70
CA TYR A 54 21.00 -24.84 18.86
C TYR A 54 20.52 -23.92 17.73
N GLY A 55 20.47 -22.62 18.01
CA GLY A 55 20.16 -21.57 17.04
C GLY A 55 21.05 -20.35 17.29
N TYR A 56 20.72 -19.22 16.67
CA TYR A 56 21.42 -17.97 16.95
C TYR A 56 21.34 -17.63 18.45
N PRO A 57 22.44 -17.21 19.12
CA PRO A 57 23.72 -16.79 18.55
C PRO A 57 24.78 -17.88 18.36
N ASP A 58 24.59 -19.08 18.92
CA ASP A 58 25.58 -20.16 18.86
C ASP A 58 25.82 -20.64 17.42
N GLU A 59 24.75 -20.69 16.62
CA GLU A 59 24.79 -21.00 15.20
C GLU A 59 24.43 -19.77 14.36
N TRP A 60 25.33 -19.37 13.47
CA TRP A 60 25.23 -18.09 12.76
C TRP A 60 25.49 -18.19 11.25
N PHE A 61 25.83 -19.38 10.72
CA PHE A 61 25.94 -19.61 9.28
C PHE A 61 25.16 -20.86 8.82
N PRO A 62 24.29 -20.76 7.80
CA PRO A 62 23.38 -21.84 7.42
C PRO A 62 24.06 -22.91 6.55
N SER A 63 23.60 -24.15 6.67
CA SER A 63 23.99 -25.25 5.77
C SER A 63 23.41 -25.03 4.37
N VAL A 64 24.01 -25.68 3.37
CA VAL A 64 23.52 -25.67 1.98
C VAL A 64 22.10 -26.23 1.95
N SER A 65 21.86 -27.35 2.62
CA SER A 65 20.56 -28.03 2.65
C SER A 65 19.45 -27.15 3.24
N ALA A 66 19.72 -26.47 4.36
CA ALA A 66 18.76 -25.53 4.95
C ALA A 66 18.49 -24.32 4.04
N THR A 67 19.52 -23.84 3.34
CA THR A 67 19.44 -22.67 2.45
C THR A 67 18.60 -22.93 1.20
N ILE A 68 18.66 -24.15 0.64
CA ILE A 68 18.00 -24.47 -0.64
C ILE A 68 16.68 -25.24 -0.49
N GLY A 69 16.42 -25.85 0.68
CA GLY A 69 15.35 -26.83 0.85
C GLY A 69 14.21 -26.45 1.79
N ASP A 70 14.48 -25.62 2.81
CA ASP A 70 13.56 -25.54 3.95
C ASP A 70 12.39 -24.56 3.75
N ARG A 71 12.58 -23.53 2.92
CA ARG A 71 11.70 -22.36 2.91
C ARG A 71 11.52 -21.73 1.53
N TYR A 72 10.37 -21.11 1.34
CA TYR A 72 10.03 -20.27 0.18
C TYR A 72 10.15 -18.80 0.57
N PRO A 73 10.71 -17.91 -0.28
CA PRO A 73 10.96 -18.10 -1.72
C PRO A 73 12.36 -18.57 -2.14
N GLU A 74 13.35 -18.69 -1.25
CA GLU A 74 14.74 -19.05 -1.58
C GLU A 74 14.87 -20.39 -2.32
N ARG A 75 14.06 -21.39 -1.94
CA ARG A 75 13.93 -22.67 -2.64
C ARG A 75 13.51 -22.49 -4.11
N SER A 76 12.56 -21.60 -4.39
CA SER A 76 12.10 -21.33 -5.76
C SER A 76 13.22 -20.72 -6.62
N PHE A 77 14.00 -19.79 -6.06
CA PHE A 77 15.16 -19.22 -6.75
C PHE A 77 16.20 -20.29 -7.09
N PHE A 78 16.54 -21.13 -6.12
CA PHE A 78 17.47 -22.25 -6.33
C PHE A 78 16.96 -23.19 -7.44
N MET A 79 15.70 -23.64 -7.35
CA MET A 79 15.10 -24.60 -8.28
C MET A 79 15.02 -24.05 -9.72
N VAL A 80 14.76 -22.76 -9.92
CA VAL A 80 14.73 -22.16 -11.25
C VAL A 80 16.12 -22.14 -11.87
N PHE A 81 17.13 -21.67 -11.14
CA PHE A 81 18.49 -21.58 -11.69
C PHE A 81 19.15 -22.95 -11.86
N ILE A 82 18.86 -23.92 -10.99
CA ILE A 82 19.35 -25.30 -11.17
C ILE A 82 18.67 -25.97 -12.38
N ALA A 83 17.40 -25.69 -12.66
CA ALA A 83 16.72 -26.11 -13.89
C ALA A 83 17.44 -25.60 -15.13
N ILE A 84 17.79 -24.30 -15.15
CA ILE A 84 18.52 -23.67 -16.24
C ILE A 84 19.92 -24.28 -16.39
N THR A 85 20.56 -24.65 -15.27
CA THR A 85 21.89 -25.29 -15.25
C THR A 85 21.91 -26.67 -15.90
N SER A 86 20.78 -27.39 -15.91
CA SER A 86 20.68 -28.75 -16.46
C SER A 86 21.11 -28.85 -17.93
N GLY A 87 20.66 -27.91 -18.78
CA GLY A 87 20.99 -27.88 -20.21
C GLY A 87 22.50 -27.76 -20.47
N PRO A 88 23.16 -26.69 -19.96
CA PRO A 88 24.61 -26.56 -20.04
C PRO A 88 25.37 -27.75 -19.44
N ARG A 89 24.88 -28.37 -18.36
CA ARG A 89 25.54 -29.51 -17.73
C ARG A 89 25.52 -30.77 -18.60
N PHE A 90 24.37 -31.12 -19.18
CA PHE A 90 24.30 -32.23 -20.15
C PHE A 90 25.13 -31.95 -21.39
N ALA A 91 25.14 -30.70 -21.89
CA ALA A 91 25.98 -30.30 -23.00
C ALA A 91 27.47 -30.44 -22.66
N LEU A 92 27.90 -30.07 -21.46
CA LEU A 92 29.28 -30.24 -20.99
C LEU A 92 29.70 -31.71 -20.98
N VAL A 93 28.86 -32.61 -20.45
CA VAL A 93 29.14 -34.06 -20.45
C VAL A 93 29.22 -34.62 -21.87
N ALA A 94 28.32 -34.19 -22.76
CA ALA A 94 28.32 -34.62 -24.16
C ALA A 94 29.57 -34.13 -24.91
N LEU A 95 29.96 -32.87 -24.73
CA LEU A 95 31.16 -32.30 -25.33
C LEU A 95 32.43 -32.96 -24.79
N TRP A 96 32.45 -33.29 -23.49
CA TRP A 96 33.55 -34.04 -22.88
C TRP A 96 33.70 -35.44 -23.50
N TYR A 97 32.59 -36.14 -23.74
CA TYR A 97 32.60 -37.41 -24.47
C TYR A 97 33.12 -37.24 -25.89
N LEU A 98 32.64 -36.25 -26.65
CA LEU A 98 33.08 -36.02 -28.03
C LEU A 98 34.57 -35.69 -28.11
N LEU A 99 35.11 -34.95 -27.14
CA LEU A 99 36.52 -34.60 -27.07
C LEU A 99 37.42 -35.83 -26.78
N THR A 100 36.91 -36.79 -26.01
CA THR A 100 37.70 -37.94 -25.50
C THR A 100 37.41 -39.25 -26.23
N ALA A 101 36.35 -39.32 -27.04
CA ALA A 101 35.95 -40.49 -27.80
C ALA A 101 37.03 -40.89 -28.82
N ARG A 102 37.56 -42.12 -28.69
CA ARG A 102 38.48 -42.72 -29.65
C ARG A 102 37.96 -44.10 -30.10
N PRO A 103 38.11 -44.49 -31.38
CA PRO A 103 37.71 -45.82 -31.84
C PRO A 103 38.37 -46.93 -31.00
N GLY A 104 37.59 -47.91 -30.54
CA GLY A 104 38.08 -49.07 -29.77
C GLY A 104 38.35 -48.86 -28.27
N LYS A 105 38.10 -47.67 -27.70
CA LYS A 105 38.25 -47.40 -26.26
C LYS A 105 36.89 -47.31 -25.55
N THR A 106 36.71 -48.06 -24.46
CA THR A 106 35.47 -48.10 -23.67
C THR A 106 35.44 -47.08 -22.52
N LEU A 107 36.61 -46.62 -22.05
CA LEU A 107 36.72 -45.69 -20.92
C LEU A 107 35.95 -44.36 -21.14
N PRO A 108 36.01 -43.68 -22.30
CA PRO A 108 35.21 -42.46 -22.54
C PRO A 108 33.69 -42.68 -22.44
N LYS A 109 33.20 -43.86 -22.89
CA LYS A 109 31.78 -44.22 -22.79
C LYS A 109 31.35 -44.42 -21.34
N PHE A 110 32.20 -45.08 -20.54
CA PHE A 110 31.98 -45.25 -19.11
C PHE A 110 31.95 -43.91 -18.36
N VAL A 111 32.90 -43.02 -18.64
CA VAL A 111 32.94 -41.68 -18.02
C VAL A 111 31.73 -40.84 -18.41
N ALA A 112 31.29 -40.89 -19.66
CA ALA A 112 30.07 -40.22 -20.11
C ALA A 112 28.81 -40.75 -19.40
N ALA A 113 28.68 -42.07 -19.26
CA ALA A 113 27.58 -42.69 -18.53
C ALA A 113 27.58 -42.27 -17.06
N MET A 114 28.75 -42.27 -16.40
CA MET A 114 28.88 -41.78 -15.03
C MET A 114 28.56 -40.29 -14.89
N GLY A 115 28.92 -39.46 -15.88
CA GLY A 115 28.57 -38.04 -15.91
C GLY A 115 27.06 -37.79 -16.04
N ILE A 116 26.38 -38.57 -16.87
CA ILE A 116 24.91 -38.53 -17.00
C ILE A 116 24.26 -38.97 -15.68
N PHE A 117 24.68 -40.11 -15.12
CA PHE A 117 24.17 -40.61 -13.86
C PHE A 117 24.35 -39.60 -12.73
N ARG A 118 25.56 -39.04 -12.58
CA ARG A 118 25.88 -37.94 -11.64
C ARG A 118 24.94 -36.75 -11.84
N THR A 119 24.68 -36.35 -13.08
CA THR A 119 23.79 -35.20 -13.37
C THR A 119 22.34 -35.49 -12.98
N LEU A 120 21.84 -36.70 -13.24
CA LEU A 120 20.48 -37.12 -12.85
C LEU A 120 20.32 -37.21 -11.33
N THR A 121 21.29 -37.82 -10.63
CA THR A 121 21.28 -37.89 -9.17
C THR A 121 21.39 -36.51 -8.52
N CYS A 122 22.10 -35.56 -9.16
CA CYS A 122 22.14 -34.16 -8.73
C CYS A 122 20.74 -33.54 -8.79
N GLY A 123 20.06 -33.68 -9.93
CA GLY A 123 18.66 -33.28 -10.08
C GLY A 123 17.76 -33.87 -8.99
N GLY A 124 17.94 -35.15 -8.69
CA GLY A 124 17.21 -35.86 -7.63
C GLY A 124 17.28 -35.16 -6.27
N TRP A 125 18.47 -34.97 -5.69
CA TRP A 125 18.59 -34.36 -4.36
C TRP A 125 18.33 -32.85 -4.34
N THR A 126 18.46 -32.16 -5.48
CA THR A 126 18.12 -30.72 -5.58
C THR A 126 16.62 -30.44 -5.69
N TYR A 127 15.82 -31.40 -6.18
CA TYR A 127 14.36 -31.26 -6.31
C TYR A 127 13.57 -31.99 -5.22
N VAL A 128 14.08 -33.14 -4.76
CA VAL A 128 13.57 -33.83 -3.57
C VAL A 128 14.38 -33.32 -2.38
N THR A 129 13.84 -32.35 -1.65
CA THR A 129 14.55 -31.73 -0.51
C THR A 129 14.44 -32.63 0.73
N SER A 130 15.33 -32.46 1.70
CA SER A 130 15.29 -33.20 2.97
C SER A 130 14.00 -32.96 3.77
N THR A 131 13.32 -31.84 3.51
CA THR A 131 11.97 -31.52 4.02
C THR A 131 10.84 -32.24 3.31
N ASP A 132 10.99 -32.61 2.04
CA ASP A 132 9.97 -33.32 1.27
C ASP A 132 10.02 -34.83 1.55
N ASP A 133 11.20 -35.43 1.42
CA ASP A 133 11.45 -36.85 1.67
C ASP A 133 12.94 -37.06 2.01
N HIS A 134 13.21 -37.29 3.30
CA HIS A 134 14.56 -37.42 3.83
C HIS A 134 15.32 -38.62 3.25
N ASP A 135 14.63 -39.76 3.02
CA ASP A 135 15.27 -41.00 2.60
C ASP A 135 15.70 -40.91 1.12
N TRP A 136 14.82 -40.42 0.25
CA TRP A 136 15.15 -40.24 -1.16
C TRP A 136 16.20 -39.15 -1.38
N HIS A 137 16.16 -38.06 -0.60
CA HIS A 137 17.17 -37.02 -0.63
C HIS A 137 18.57 -37.57 -0.36
N ASP A 138 18.72 -38.35 0.72
CA ASP A 138 20.00 -38.96 1.10
C ASP A 138 20.49 -39.99 0.07
N ILE A 139 19.59 -40.82 -0.48
CA ILE A 139 19.93 -41.78 -1.54
C ILE A 139 20.50 -41.05 -2.77
N PHE A 140 19.86 -39.97 -3.22
CA PHE A 140 20.34 -39.20 -4.37
C PHE A 140 21.65 -38.48 -4.09
N MET A 141 21.83 -37.91 -2.89
CA MET A 141 23.06 -37.23 -2.48
C MET A 141 24.25 -38.21 -2.38
N ILE A 142 24.07 -39.37 -1.74
CA ILE A 142 25.12 -40.40 -1.63
C ILE A 142 25.46 -40.94 -3.02
N SER A 143 24.45 -41.22 -3.85
CA SER A 143 24.65 -41.68 -5.23
C SER A 143 25.45 -40.66 -6.05
N TYR A 144 25.19 -39.36 -5.86
CA TYR A 144 25.95 -38.28 -6.48
C TYR A 144 27.42 -38.26 -6.05
N LEU A 145 27.69 -38.34 -4.75
CA LEU A 145 29.05 -38.36 -4.20
C LEU A 145 29.83 -39.58 -4.67
N VAL A 146 29.22 -40.77 -4.67
CA VAL A 146 29.83 -42.00 -5.17
C VAL A 146 30.11 -41.90 -6.67
N ALA A 147 29.18 -41.36 -7.45
CA ALA A 147 29.35 -41.16 -8.90
C ALA A 147 30.42 -40.10 -9.24
N THR A 148 30.74 -39.20 -8.32
CA THR A 148 31.78 -38.18 -8.49
C THR A 148 33.18 -38.79 -8.50
N ILE A 149 33.41 -39.91 -7.81
CA ILE A 149 34.72 -40.60 -7.80
C ILE A 149 35.13 -41.08 -9.21
N PRO A 150 34.35 -41.94 -9.92
CA PRO A 150 34.71 -42.39 -11.26
C PRO A 150 34.63 -41.26 -12.30
N TRP A 151 33.77 -40.25 -12.11
CA TRP A 151 33.77 -39.04 -12.95
C TRP A 151 35.11 -38.30 -12.85
N THR A 152 35.54 -37.95 -11.64
CA THR A 152 36.78 -37.20 -11.40
C THR A 152 38.02 -37.98 -11.84
N ALA A 153 38.11 -39.27 -11.47
CA ALA A 153 39.21 -40.14 -11.91
C ALA A 153 39.24 -40.30 -13.43
N GLY A 154 38.08 -40.50 -14.05
CA GLY A 154 37.93 -40.61 -15.50
C GLY A 154 38.31 -39.34 -16.25
N CYS A 155 37.88 -38.18 -15.75
CA CYS A 155 38.21 -36.86 -16.29
C CYS A 155 39.70 -36.53 -16.17
N LEU A 156 40.39 -37.01 -15.12
CA LEU A 156 41.84 -36.89 -14.98
C LEU A 156 42.60 -37.85 -15.92
N ALA A 157 42.12 -39.08 -16.08
CA ALA A 157 42.75 -40.09 -16.94
C ALA A 157 42.58 -39.80 -18.45
N LEU A 158 41.46 -39.21 -18.84
CA LEU A 158 41.13 -38.88 -20.23
C LEU A 158 41.47 -37.44 -20.62
N SER A 159 42.00 -36.63 -19.69
CA SER A 159 42.29 -35.22 -19.93
C SER A 159 43.25 -35.07 -21.13
N PRO A 160 42.98 -34.16 -22.07
CA PRO A 160 43.94 -33.79 -23.11
C PRO A 160 45.26 -33.30 -22.48
N PRO A 161 46.39 -33.33 -23.21
CA PRO A 161 47.70 -32.89 -22.72
C PRO A 161 47.79 -31.35 -22.55
N ASN A 162 46.94 -30.80 -21.67
CA ASN A 162 46.94 -29.40 -21.25
C ASN A 162 47.43 -29.35 -19.79
N ALA A 163 48.70 -28.98 -19.62
CA ALA A 163 49.36 -28.96 -18.31
C ALA A 163 48.65 -28.05 -17.29
N LYS A 164 48.00 -26.96 -17.75
CA LYS A 164 47.26 -26.03 -16.90
C LYS A 164 45.95 -26.64 -16.40
N ALA A 165 45.17 -27.26 -17.29
CA ALA A 165 43.91 -27.92 -16.94
C ALA A 165 44.12 -29.10 -15.99
N ILE A 166 45.13 -29.95 -16.26
CA ILE A 166 45.47 -31.09 -15.39
C ILE A 166 45.92 -30.62 -13.99
N LYS A 167 46.72 -29.56 -13.91
CA LYS A 167 47.18 -28.98 -12.64
C LYS A 167 46.00 -28.50 -11.78
N TYR A 168 45.08 -27.72 -12.36
CA TYR A 168 43.91 -27.22 -11.63
C TYR A 168 42.95 -28.35 -11.23
N ARG A 169 42.67 -29.32 -12.11
CA ARG A 169 41.84 -30.48 -11.76
C ARG A 169 42.42 -31.29 -10.61
N LYS A 170 43.74 -31.49 -10.58
CA LYS A 170 44.41 -32.19 -9.46
C LYS A 170 44.26 -31.43 -8.16
N TYR A 171 44.50 -30.11 -8.14
CA TYR A 171 44.33 -29.31 -6.92
C TYR A 171 42.89 -29.27 -6.44
N ILE A 172 41.93 -29.02 -7.33
CA ILE A 172 40.51 -28.95 -6.98
C ILE A 172 39.99 -30.31 -6.53
N ALA A 173 40.34 -31.40 -7.22
CA ALA A 173 39.96 -32.75 -6.79
C ALA A 173 40.58 -33.12 -5.44
N THR A 174 41.84 -32.77 -5.21
CA THR A 174 42.49 -32.99 -3.91
C THR A 174 41.76 -32.21 -2.83
N ALA A 175 41.49 -30.91 -3.04
CA ALA A 175 40.76 -30.06 -2.10
C ALA A 175 39.36 -30.61 -1.80
N PHE A 176 38.62 -31.07 -2.82
CA PHE A 176 37.30 -31.69 -2.65
C PHE A 176 37.37 -32.91 -1.72
N PHE A 177 38.22 -33.90 -2.04
CA PHE A 177 38.30 -35.12 -1.23
C PHE A 177 38.92 -34.91 0.16
N THR A 178 39.87 -33.98 0.32
CA THR A 178 40.44 -33.67 1.65
C THR A 178 39.43 -32.95 2.55
N THR A 179 38.53 -32.15 1.98
CA THR A 179 37.51 -31.40 2.74
C THR A 179 36.42 -32.28 3.32
N ILE A 180 36.20 -33.47 2.75
CA ILE A 180 35.25 -34.46 3.29
C ILE A 180 35.66 -34.92 4.70
N ILE A 181 36.96 -35.04 4.99
CA ILE A 181 37.45 -35.51 6.31
C ILE A 181 37.02 -34.58 7.46
N PRO A 182 37.36 -33.28 7.46
CA PRO A 182 36.88 -32.37 8.50
C PRO A 182 35.36 -32.18 8.46
N MET A 183 34.72 -32.22 7.28
CA MET A 183 33.26 -32.15 7.19
C MET A 183 32.59 -33.28 7.96
N VAL A 184 33.01 -34.54 7.78
CA VAL A 184 32.47 -35.70 8.51
C VAL A 184 32.76 -35.60 10.01
N TYR A 185 33.94 -35.11 10.39
CA TYR A 185 34.25 -34.87 11.80
C TYR A 185 33.27 -33.88 12.44
N PHE A 186 33.07 -32.71 11.82
CA PHE A 186 32.14 -31.71 12.35
C PHE A 186 30.68 -32.14 12.23
N PHE A 187 30.33 -32.95 11.22
CA PHE A 187 29.03 -33.62 11.12
C PHE A 187 28.72 -34.44 12.38
N ILE A 188 29.68 -35.25 12.82
CA ILE A 188 29.57 -36.05 14.05
C ILE A 188 29.51 -35.15 15.29
N GLN A 189 30.31 -34.07 15.34
CA GLN A 189 30.29 -33.13 16.46
C GLN A 189 28.92 -32.45 16.64
N HIS A 190 28.26 -32.05 15.55
CA HIS A 190 26.95 -31.39 15.66
C HIS A 190 25.78 -32.39 15.79
N LYS A 191 25.79 -33.54 15.11
CA LYS A 191 24.69 -34.53 15.18
C LYS A 191 24.73 -35.41 16.41
N ILE A 192 25.91 -35.93 16.78
CA ILE A 192 26.06 -36.94 17.83
C ILE A 192 26.50 -36.30 19.14
N HIS A 193 27.58 -35.50 19.11
CA HIS A 193 28.13 -34.88 20.33
C HIS A 193 27.45 -33.58 20.74
N ARG A 194 26.54 -33.04 19.90
CA ARG A 194 25.72 -31.85 20.20
C ARG A 194 26.57 -30.67 20.68
N VAL A 195 27.67 -30.39 20.00
CA VAL A 195 28.55 -29.27 20.34
C VAL A 195 28.03 -27.97 19.70
N ALA A 196 27.83 -26.92 20.50
CA ALA A 196 27.41 -25.60 20.00
C ALA A 196 28.46 -25.00 19.04
N GLY A 197 28.01 -24.43 17.91
CA GLY A 197 28.86 -23.85 16.86
C GLY A 197 29.48 -24.87 15.88
N ALA A 198 29.32 -26.17 16.15
CA ALA A 198 29.82 -27.23 15.26
C ALA A 198 29.02 -27.30 13.95
N TYR A 199 27.74 -26.93 13.94
CA TYR A 199 26.93 -26.91 12.72
C TYR A 199 27.36 -25.79 11.77
N THR A 200 27.63 -24.59 12.27
CA THR A 200 28.21 -23.47 11.50
C THR A 200 29.54 -23.88 10.86
N THR A 201 30.41 -24.55 11.63
CA THR A 201 31.70 -25.03 11.11
C THR A 201 31.53 -26.11 10.05
N TYR A 202 30.58 -27.04 10.25
CA TYR A 202 30.17 -28.03 9.24
C TYR A 202 29.69 -27.36 7.95
N SER A 203 28.83 -26.34 8.05
CA SER A 203 28.26 -25.61 6.92
C SER A 203 29.34 -25.02 6.01
N PHE A 204 30.42 -24.44 6.57
CA PHE A 204 31.53 -23.92 5.74
C PHE A 204 32.20 -24.99 4.89
N PHE A 205 32.38 -26.20 5.42
CA PHE A 205 32.95 -27.31 4.65
C PHE A 205 31.99 -27.85 3.60
N GLU A 206 30.69 -27.89 3.91
CA GLU A 206 29.64 -28.28 2.95
C GLU A 206 29.56 -27.30 1.76
N TRP A 207 29.53 -25.99 2.05
CA TRP A 207 29.61 -24.94 1.02
C TRP A 207 30.89 -25.03 0.19
N SER A 208 32.02 -25.34 0.83
CA SER A 208 33.31 -25.52 0.14
C SER A 208 33.28 -26.69 -0.85
N LEU A 209 32.62 -27.81 -0.53
CA LEU A 209 32.48 -28.94 -1.45
C LEU A 209 31.72 -28.55 -2.72
N ILE A 210 30.64 -27.78 -2.60
CA ILE A 210 29.88 -27.27 -3.75
C ILE A 210 30.74 -26.37 -4.63
N LEU A 211 31.51 -25.46 -4.01
CA LEU A 211 32.43 -24.58 -4.74
C LEU A 211 33.49 -25.39 -5.51
N TYR A 212 34.09 -26.40 -4.89
CA TYR A 212 35.08 -27.23 -5.55
C TYR A 212 34.49 -28.12 -6.65
N ASP A 213 33.27 -28.62 -6.46
CA ASP A 213 32.59 -29.45 -7.44
C ASP A 213 32.26 -28.68 -8.73
N VAL A 214 31.67 -27.49 -8.60
CA VAL A 214 31.39 -26.61 -9.75
C VAL A 214 32.69 -26.12 -10.38
N ALA A 215 33.71 -25.78 -9.57
CA ALA A 215 35.02 -25.37 -10.07
C ALA A 215 35.73 -26.48 -10.85
N PHE A 216 35.58 -27.75 -10.46
CA PHE A 216 36.17 -28.88 -11.18
C PHE A 216 35.62 -28.96 -12.60
N ASP A 217 34.29 -28.88 -12.75
CA ASP A 217 33.64 -28.87 -14.06
C ASP A 217 33.97 -27.59 -14.85
N ALA A 218 34.17 -26.44 -14.19
CA ALA A 218 34.59 -25.19 -14.82
C ALA A 218 35.98 -25.26 -15.51
N VAL A 219 36.87 -26.15 -15.05
CA VAL A 219 38.18 -26.35 -15.70
C VAL A 219 38.02 -26.84 -17.15
N THR A 220 36.89 -27.48 -17.50
CA THR A 220 36.61 -27.91 -18.88
C THR A 220 36.62 -26.74 -19.88
N ALA A 221 36.43 -25.49 -19.45
CA ALA A 221 36.61 -24.31 -20.28
C ALA A 221 38.02 -24.22 -20.90
N LEU A 222 39.06 -24.67 -20.19
CA LEU A 222 40.44 -24.70 -20.70
C LEU A 222 40.66 -25.83 -21.71
N ASP A 223 39.91 -26.92 -21.60
CA ASP A 223 39.98 -28.03 -22.55
C ASP A 223 39.16 -27.71 -23.82
N PHE A 224 38.02 -27.03 -23.66
CA PHE A 224 37.13 -26.62 -24.74
C PHE A 224 37.59 -25.38 -25.50
N ASP A 225 38.63 -24.67 -25.05
CA ASP A 225 39.14 -23.48 -25.75
C ASP A 225 39.61 -23.81 -27.19
N THR A 226 40.01 -25.06 -27.43
CA THR A 226 40.42 -25.57 -28.75
C THR A 226 39.30 -26.28 -29.52
N PHE A 227 38.07 -26.31 -28.99
CA PHE A 227 36.94 -27.06 -29.53
C PHE A 227 35.85 -26.09 -30.03
N GLU A 228 35.60 -26.07 -31.35
CA GLU A 228 34.60 -25.20 -31.98
C GLU A 228 33.38 -26.01 -32.42
N ILE A 229 32.18 -25.52 -32.09
CA ILE A 229 30.92 -26.12 -32.54
C ILE A 229 30.44 -25.35 -33.76
N ILE A 230 30.34 -26.04 -34.89
CA ILE A 230 29.91 -25.47 -36.17
C ILE A 230 28.59 -26.11 -36.59
N VAL A 231 27.52 -25.33 -36.67
CA VAL A 231 26.24 -25.77 -37.23
C VAL A 231 26.26 -25.53 -38.73
N LYS A 232 26.26 -26.60 -39.54
CA LYS A 232 26.29 -26.53 -41.01
C LYS A 232 24.94 -26.85 -41.62
N ASP A 233 24.49 -25.99 -42.53
CA ASP A 233 23.40 -26.30 -43.46
C ASP A 233 23.96 -27.14 -44.61
N VAL A 234 23.73 -28.44 -44.53
CA VAL A 234 24.20 -29.43 -45.51
C VAL A 234 23.48 -29.29 -46.85
N ASN A 235 22.27 -28.72 -46.86
CA ASN A 235 21.41 -28.62 -48.05
C ASN A 235 21.44 -27.23 -48.70
N GLY A 236 22.10 -26.23 -48.09
CA GLY A 236 22.34 -24.91 -48.68
C GLY A 236 21.09 -24.01 -48.81
N LEU A 237 19.98 -24.35 -48.14
CA LEU A 237 18.73 -23.57 -48.12
C LEU A 237 18.89 -22.17 -47.50
N SER A 238 19.93 -21.98 -46.70
CA SER A 238 20.24 -20.73 -45.99
C SER A 238 21.00 -19.69 -46.83
N LYS A 239 21.40 -20.02 -48.06
CA LYS A 239 21.96 -19.03 -49.00
C LYS A 239 20.83 -18.17 -49.58
N GLY A 240 20.61 -17.02 -48.97
CA GLY A 240 19.90 -15.92 -49.60
C GLY A 240 20.64 -15.47 -50.88
N LEU A 241 19.91 -15.51 -52.00
CA LEU A 241 20.07 -14.74 -53.24
C LEU A 241 21.51 -14.54 -53.74
N ASN A 242 21.97 -15.41 -54.64
CA ASN A 242 22.82 -15.06 -55.80
C ASN A 242 23.10 -16.28 -56.70
N SER A 243 22.06 -16.83 -57.36
CA SER A 243 22.15 -17.42 -58.71
C SER A 243 20.74 -17.82 -59.21
N PRO A 244 20.47 -17.70 -60.52
CA PRO A 244 19.11 -17.64 -61.04
C PRO A 244 18.56 -19.05 -61.31
N GLN A 245 17.62 -19.50 -60.48
CA GLN A 245 16.66 -20.53 -60.91
C GLN A 245 15.26 -19.96 -60.80
N GLN A 246 14.63 -19.80 -61.97
CA GLN A 246 13.32 -19.17 -62.19
C GLN A 246 12.13 -19.81 -61.43
N SER A 247 12.30 -20.99 -60.81
CA SER A 247 11.19 -21.71 -60.16
C SER A 247 10.88 -21.27 -58.73
N THR A 248 11.85 -20.69 -58.00
CA THR A 248 11.65 -20.25 -56.60
C THR A 248 10.96 -18.89 -56.48
N ALA A 249 11.06 -18.02 -57.49
CA ALA A 249 10.43 -16.70 -57.45
C ALA A 249 8.89 -16.77 -57.47
N VAL A 250 8.30 -17.80 -58.09
CA VAL A 250 6.85 -18.00 -58.13
C VAL A 250 6.36 -18.60 -56.80
N LEU A 251 7.08 -19.60 -56.29
CA LEU A 251 6.78 -20.25 -55.00
C LEU A 251 7.00 -19.32 -53.79
N GLU A 252 8.02 -18.47 -53.79
CA GLU A 252 8.18 -17.44 -52.75
C GLU A 252 7.13 -16.34 -52.85
N LYS A 253 6.70 -15.98 -54.06
CA LYS A 253 5.64 -14.99 -54.27
C LYS A 253 4.28 -15.55 -53.82
N GLU A 254 4.02 -16.83 -54.07
CA GLU A 254 2.83 -17.53 -53.55
C GLU A 254 2.90 -17.75 -52.04
N LYS A 255 4.04 -18.15 -51.48
CA LYS A 255 4.23 -18.29 -50.03
C LYS A 255 4.12 -16.95 -49.32
N SER A 256 4.69 -15.87 -49.88
CA SER A 256 4.55 -14.51 -49.35
C SER A 256 3.12 -13.97 -49.42
N LYS A 257 2.34 -14.40 -50.42
CA LYS A 257 0.90 -14.12 -50.55
C LYS A 257 0.09 -14.94 -49.55
N ALA A 258 0.45 -16.20 -49.33
CA ALA A 258 -0.24 -17.12 -48.43
C ALA A 258 0.05 -16.83 -46.93
N THR A 259 1.25 -16.31 -46.59
CA THR A 259 1.62 -15.95 -45.21
C THR A 259 1.64 -14.44 -44.94
N ALA A 260 1.03 -13.63 -45.82
CA ALA A 260 0.91 -12.17 -45.69
C ALA A 260 2.21 -11.40 -45.34
N GLY A 261 3.39 -11.93 -45.69
CA GLY A 261 4.67 -11.29 -45.36
C GLY A 261 5.00 -11.14 -43.85
N ILE A 262 4.28 -11.83 -42.96
CA ILE A 262 4.47 -11.78 -41.50
C ILE A 262 5.69 -12.62 -41.07
N ALA A 263 5.91 -13.77 -41.70
CA ALA A 263 6.92 -14.75 -41.26
C ALA A 263 8.34 -14.56 -41.86
N ASN A 264 8.56 -13.61 -42.77
CA ASN A 264 9.79 -13.57 -43.60
C ASN A 264 10.79 -12.45 -43.23
N THR A 265 10.67 -11.85 -42.04
CA THR A 265 11.64 -10.86 -41.54
C THR A 265 12.42 -11.48 -40.38
N ARG A 266 13.76 -11.56 -40.51
CA ARG A 266 14.66 -11.91 -39.40
C ARG A 266 14.30 -11.06 -38.16
N PHE A 267 13.89 -11.72 -37.08
CA PHE A 267 13.68 -11.07 -35.79
C PHE A 267 15.01 -10.52 -35.29
N LEU A 268 15.06 -9.23 -35.01
CA LEU A 268 16.24 -8.53 -34.52
C LEU A 268 15.96 -8.09 -33.09
N TRP A 269 16.66 -8.72 -32.14
CA TRP A 269 16.56 -8.38 -30.73
C TRP A 269 16.79 -6.89 -30.47
N SER A 270 17.69 -6.24 -31.23
CA SER A 270 17.95 -4.80 -31.09
C SER A 270 16.73 -3.93 -31.36
N GLU A 271 15.98 -4.22 -32.41
CA GLU A 271 14.77 -3.45 -32.81
C GLU A 271 13.61 -3.71 -31.85
N PHE A 272 13.52 -4.94 -31.34
CA PHE A 272 12.57 -5.29 -30.29
C PHE A 272 12.85 -4.47 -29.02
N PHE A 273 14.08 -4.49 -28.51
CA PHE A 273 14.45 -3.71 -27.32
C PHE A 273 14.30 -2.20 -27.54
N ASP A 274 14.63 -1.69 -28.74
CA ASP A 274 14.38 -0.29 -29.10
C ASP A 274 12.89 0.06 -29.00
N THR A 275 12.03 -0.77 -29.60
CA THR A 275 10.58 -0.56 -29.57
C THR A 275 10.03 -0.65 -28.15
N THR A 276 10.46 -1.63 -27.36
CA THR A 276 10.02 -1.81 -25.97
C THR A 276 10.42 -0.63 -25.09
N ALA A 277 11.68 -0.19 -25.16
CA ALA A 277 12.15 0.97 -24.41
C ALA A 277 11.42 2.25 -24.83
N ASP A 278 11.21 2.45 -26.13
CA ASP A 278 10.49 3.61 -26.67
C ASP A 278 9.03 3.65 -26.20
N VAL A 279 8.30 2.52 -26.29
CA VAL A 279 6.90 2.42 -25.83
C VAL A 279 6.80 2.63 -24.32
N TYR A 280 7.71 2.06 -23.54
CA TYR A 280 7.72 2.25 -22.08
C TYR A 280 8.01 3.72 -21.70
N HIS A 281 8.88 4.40 -22.44
CA HIS A 281 9.14 5.84 -22.25
C HIS A 281 7.89 6.69 -22.53
N GLY A 282 7.11 6.32 -23.55
CA GLY A 282 5.80 6.91 -23.81
C GLY A 282 4.78 6.64 -22.70
N TYR A 283 4.74 5.42 -22.16
CA TYR A 283 3.90 5.05 -21.01
C TYR A 283 4.22 5.90 -19.76
N VAL A 284 5.50 6.13 -19.48
CA VAL A 284 5.95 6.99 -18.37
C VAL A 284 5.45 8.43 -18.53
N PHE A 285 5.53 9.00 -19.74
CA PHE A 285 4.99 10.34 -20.03
C PHE A 285 3.50 10.44 -19.69
N TRP A 286 2.69 9.51 -20.20
CA TRP A 286 1.24 9.52 -19.98
C TRP A 286 0.87 9.25 -18.53
N SER A 287 1.63 8.40 -17.83
CA SER A 287 1.44 8.13 -16.41
C SER A 287 1.66 9.38 -15.57
N MET A 288 2.75 10.12 -15.78
CA MET A 288 3.01 11.38 -15.06
C MET A 288 1.99 12.47 -15.39
N LEU A 289 1.62 12.62 -16.67
CA LEU A 289 0.64 13.62 -17.09
C LEU A 289 -0.74 13.38 -16.46
N THR A 290 -1.22 12.13 -16.50
CA THR A 290 -2.54 11.75 -15.96
C THR A 290 -2.57 11.85 -14.43
N SER A 291 -1.44 11.62 -13.73
CA SER A 291 -1.39 11.86 -12.30
C SER A 291 -1.43 13.34 -11.92
N MET A 292 -0.80 14.23 -12.70
CA MET A 292 -0.66 15.64 -12.31
C MET A 292 -2.00 16.31 -12.05
N SER A 293 -3.02 16.01 -12.88
CA SER A 293 -4.36 16.55 -12.69
C SER A 293 -5.01 16.07 -11.39
N ILE A 294 -4.80 14.82 -10.98
CA ILE A 294 -5.28 14.31 -9.68
C ILE A 294 -4.66 15.11 -8.52
N LEU A 295 -3.35 15.32 -8.56
CA LEU A 295 -2.63 16.02 -7.49
C LEU A 295 -3.00 17.50 -7.40
N ILE A 296 -3.23 18.16 -8.55
CA ILE A 296 -3.65 19.57 -8.56
C ILE A 296 -5.04 19.71 -7.95
N TRP A 297 -5.99 18.85 -8.35
CA TRP A 297 -7.39 18.99 -7.95
C TRP A 297 -7.70 18.39 -6.59
N TYR A 298 -6.74 17.77 -5.91
CA TYR A 298 -6.83 17.48 -4.49
C TYR A 298 -7.11 18.75 -3.65
N PHE A 299 -6.26 19.78 -3.75
CA PHE A 299 -6.35 20.97 -2.88
C PHE A 299 -7.66 21.77 -3.00
N PRO A 300 -8.18 22.07 -4.21
CA PRO A 300 -9.40 22.85 -4.38
C PRO A 300 -10.64 22.18 -3.79
N LEU A 301 -10.66 20.85 -3.74
CA LEU A 301 -11.74 20.08 -3.12
C LEU A 301 -11.78 20.29 -1.61
N TRP A 302 -10.62 20.40 -0.97
CA TRP A 302 -10.51 20.69 0.48
C TRP A 302 -10.73 22.16 0.82
N HIS A 303 -10.35 23.08 -0.07
CA HIS A 303 -10.55 24.52 0.12
C HIS A 303 -11.91 25.03 -0.39
N MET A 304 -12.71 24.18 -1.04
CA MET A 304 -13.99 24.54 -1.67
C MET A 304 -13.89 25.81 -2.55
N GLY A 305 -12.80 25.92 -3.32
CA GLY A 305 -12.48 27.11 -4.10
C GLY A 305 -11.08 27.09 -4.71
N ILE A 306 -10.70 28.18 -5.38
CA ILE A 306 -9.37 28.32 -5.99
C ILE A 306 -8.30 28.43 -4.90
N SER A 307 -7.41 27.45 -4.87
CA SER A 307 -6.35 27.28 -3.85
C SER A 307 -5.00 27.90 -4.24
N GLY A 308 -4.80 28.21 -5.52
CA GLY A 308 -3.53 28.66 -6.09
C GLY A 308 -2.69 27.53 -6.68
N TYR A 309 -2.87 26.29 -6.22
CA TYR A 309 -2.17 25.11 -6.74
C TYR A 309 -2.57 24.77 -8.18
N GLU A 310 -3.71 25.27 -8.66
CA GLU A 310 -4.17 25.12 -10.05
C GLU A 310 -3.16 25.70 -11.05
N ALA A 311 -2.32 26.65 -10.63
CA ALA A 311 -1.24 27.20 -11.44
C ALA A 311 -0.24 26.13 -11.94
N PHE A 312 -0.11 25.00 -11.23
CA PHE A 312 0.74 23.89 -11.66
C PHE A 312 0.30 23.26 -13.00
N ILE A 313 -0.94 23.47 -13.46
CA ILE A 313 -1.35 23.03 -14.80
C ILE A 313 -0.49 23.66 -15.89
N LEU A 314 0.04 24.86 -15.66
CA LEU A 314 0.92 25.58 -16.59
C LEU A 314 2.27 24.88 -16.79
N SER A 315 2.61 23.88 -15.99
CA SER A 315 3.82 23.05 -16.16
C SER A 315 3.91 22.42 -17.55
N THR A 316 2.78 22.06 -18.16
CA THR A 316 2.73 21.49 -19.52
C THR A 316 3.20 22.48 -20.60
N ILE A 317 3.18 23.79 -20.34
CA ILE A 317 3.49 24.85 -21.30
C ILE A 317 5.00 25.06 -21.47
N SER A 318 5.83 24.33 -20.73
CA SER A 318 7.29 24.42 -20.80
C SER A 318 7.91 24.44 -22.21
N PRO A 319 7.33 23.84 -23.28
CA PRO A 319 7.87 24.00 -24.63
C PRO A 319 7.90 25.46 -25.15
N LEU A 320 7.16 26.41 -24.56
CA LEU A 320 7.29 27.84 -24.88
C LEU A 320 8.72 28.35 -24.67
N PHE A 321 9.45 27.81 -23.69
CA PHE A 321 10.84 28.19 -23.44
C PHE A 321 11.78 27.80 -24.59
N LEU A 322 11.39 26.83 -25.44
CA LEU A 322 12.11 26.56 -26.67
C LEU A 322 12.03 27.75 -27.64
N GLY A 323 11.22 28.77 -27.42
CA GLY A 323 11.25 30.02 -28.18
C GLY A 323 12.58 30.76 -28.05
N ILE A 324 13.23 30.65 -26.88
CA ILE A 324 14.52 31.25 -26.57
C ILE A 324 15.63 30.41 -27.24
N LYS A 325 16.33 30.99 -28.21
CA LYS A 325 17.32 30.25 -29.04
C LYS A 325 18.43 29.61 -28.21
N SER A 326 19.00 30.31 -27.23
CA SER A 326 20.06 29.79 -26.35
C SER A 326 19.56 28.60 -25.52
N PHE A 327 18.38 28.74 -24.90
CA PHE A 327 17.76 27.67 -24.12
C PHE A 327 17.38 26.46 -24.97
N ARG A 328 16.83 26.67 -26.18
CA ARG A 328 16.54 25.59 -27.14
C ARG A 328 17.79 24.77 -27.45
N ILE A 329 18.91 25.43 -27.79
CA ILE A 329 20.18 24.74 -28.08
C ILE A 329 20.68 23.99 -26.85
N PHE A 330 20.55 24.56 -25.65
CA PHE A 330 20.91 23.91 -24.40
C PHE A 330 20.11 22.63 -24.15
N VAL A 331 18.78 22.66 -24.29
CA VAL A 331 17.91 21.49 -24.15
C VAL A 331 18.24 20.43 -25.21
N GLN A 332 18.38 20.84 -26.47
CA GLN A 332 18.67 19.93 -27.58
C GLN A 332 20.01 19.19 -27.44
N ARG A 333 21.03 19.86 -26.87
CA ARG A 333 22.33 19.24 -26.59
C ARG A 333 22.30 18.31 -25.39
N ASN A 334 21.38 18.52 -24.45
CA ASN A 334 21.30 17.80 -23.18
C ASN A 334 20.00 17.00 -23.03
N LEU A 335 19.43 16.48 -24.13
CA LEU A 335 18.13 15.77 -24.09
C LEU A 335 18.08 14.64 -23.06
N ARG A 336 19.17 13.88 -22.89
CA ARG A 336 19.26 12.83 -21.88
C ARG A 336 19.08 13.35 -20.46
N LEU A 337 19.64 14.52 -20.13
CA LEU A 337 19.48 15.13 -18.82
C LEU A 337 18.01 15.49 -18.58
N PHE A 338 17.36 16.16 -19.52
CA PHE A 338 15.96 16.58 -19.37
C PHE A 338 14.98 15.39 -19.27
N HIS A 339 15.21 14.32 -20.05
CA HIS A 339 14.42 13.10 -19.89
C HIS A 339 14.66 12.41 -18.53
N LEU A 340 15.90 12.38 -18.02
CA LEU A 340 16.17 11.84 -16.68
C LEU A 340 15.58 12.70 -15.57
N LEU A 341 15.66 14.03 -15.67
CA LEU A 341 15.05 14.96 -14.72
C LEU A 341 13.53 14.80 -14.68
N SER A 342 12.90 14.43 -15.79
CA SER A 342 11.45 14.19 -15.83
C SER A 342 11.01 13.06 -14.90
N LEU A 343 11.89 12.09 -14.62
CA LEU A 343 11.59 10.95 -13.73
C LEU A 343 11.39 11.35 -12.26
N ALA A 344 11.69 12.61 -11.90
CA ALA A 344 11.29 13.18 -10.61
C ALA A 344 9.77 13.05 -10.36
N GLY A 345 8.95 13.04 -11.42
CA GLY A 345 7.50 12.86 -11.30
C GLY A 345 7.09 11.46 -10.82
N ILE A 346 7.83 10.41 -11.18
CA ILE A 346 7.60 9.06 -10.62
C ILE A 346 8.20 8.98 -9.21
N LEU A 347 9.39 9.55 -9.01
CA LEU A 347 10.07 9.56 -7.70
C LEU A 347 9.24 10.27 -6.61
N ALA A 348 8.32 11.15 -7.01
CA ALA A 348 7.44 11.89 -6.11
C ALA A 348 6.64 11.01 -5.15
N TRP A 349 6.42 9.71 -5.43
CA TRP A 349 5.79 8.78 -4.47
C TRP A 349 6.57 8.63 -3.14
N LYS A 350 7.85 9.02 -3.10
CA LYS A 350 8.64 9.07 -1.86
C LYS A 350 8.43 10.34 -1.05
N VAL A 351 7.71 11.32 -1.59
CA VAL A 351 7.41 12.59 -0.93
C VAL A 351 6.09 12.45 -0.17
N THR A 352 6.16 12.56 1.15
CA THR A 352 5.01 12.41 2.05
C THR A 352 4.10 13.63 2.01
N ASP A 353 4.66 14.84 2.03
CA ASP A 353 3.89 16.08 1.95
C ASP A 353 3.19 16.24 0.58
N PRO A 354 1.85 16.44 0.56
CA PRO A 354 1.10 16.57 -0.69
C PRO A 354 1.52 17.74 -1.60
N ALA A 355 1.90 18.89 -1.02
CA ALA A 355 2.28 20.08 -1.80
C ALA A 355 3.65 19.91 -2.46
N TYR A 356 4.61 19.32 -1.75
CA TYR A 356 5.91 18.96 -2.32
C TYR A 356 5.79 17.82 -3.33
N ARG A 357 4.87 16.87 -3.12
CA ARG A 357 4.57 15.81 -4.10
C ARG A 357 4.05 16.42 -5.41
N LEU A 358 3.08 17.32 -5.33
CA LEU A 358 2.60 18.07 -6.50
C LEU A 358 3.73 18.84 -7.17
N SER A 359 4.59 19.51 -6.40
CA SER A 359 5.72 20.28 -6.93
C SER A 359 6.71 19.40 -7.72
N ALA A 360 7.03 18.22 -7.20
CA ALA A 360 7.91 17.25 -7.86
C ALA A 360 7.29 16.69 -9.15
N VAL A 361 5.99 16.40 -9.15
CA VAL A 361 5.25 15.95 -10.34
C VAL A 361 5.15 17.07 -11.38
N GLY A 362 4.84 18.29 -10.96
CA GLY A 362 4.80 19.47 -11.84
C GLY A 362 6.16 19.73 -12.51
N PHE A 363 7.24 19.62 -11.75
CA PHE A 363 8.61 19.67 -12.31
C PHE A 363 8.85 18.53 -13.30
N GLY A 364 8.50 17.29 -12.94
CA GLY A 364 8.64 16.12 -13.81
C GLY A 364 7.91 16.27 -15.14
N VAL A 365 6.63 16.67 -15.10
CA VAL A 365 5.80 16.94 -16.30
C VAL A 365 6.36 18.09 -17.12
N SER A 366 6.80 19.18 -16.47
CA SER A 366 7.43 20.31 -17.15
C SER A 366 8.69 19.87 -17.93
N MET A 367 9.58 19.11 -17.29
CA MET A 367 10.76 18.56 -17.96
C MET A 367 10.39 17.59 -19.08
N SER A 368 9.35 16.76 -18.88
CA SER A 368 8.90 15.78 -19.88
C SER A 368 8.31 16.44 -21.11
N CYS A 369 7.38 17.40 -20.96
CA CYS A 369 6.80 18.16 -22.07
C CYS A 369 7.87 18.88 -22.89
N LEU A 370 8.85 19.50 -22.20
CA LEU A 370 9.98 20.17 -22.82
C LEU A 370 10.86 19.20 -23.62
N ALA A 371 11.23 18.06 -23.00
CA ALA A 371 12.09 17.05 -23.59
C ALA A 371 11.45 16.35 -24.80
N TRP A 372 10.16 15.99 -24.71
CA TRP A 372 9.41 15.39 -25.82
C TRP A 372 9.26 16.37 -26.99
N ALA A 373 8.86 17.62 -26.75
CA ALA A 373 8.75 18.62 -27.81
C ALA A 373 10.10 18.87 -28.52
N ALA A 374 11.20 18.94 -27.76
CA ALA A 374 12.54 19.07 -28.31
C ALA A 374 12.98 17.82 -29.10
N THR A 375 12.63 16.62 -28.62
CA THR A 375 12.92 15.35 -29.30
C THR A 375 12.19 15.24 -30.63
N LEU A 376 10.88 15.52 -30.66
CA LEU A 376 10.08 15.48 -31.88
C LEU A 376 10.55 16.52 -32.91
N PHE A 377 10.95 17.70 -32.45
CA PHE A 377 11.52 18.72 -33.33
C PHE A 377 12.89 18.30 -33.89
N ASN A 378 13.78 17.73 -33.07
CA ASN A 378 15.10 17.27 -33.51
C ASN A 378 15.02 16.13 -34.53
N GLU A 379 14.12 15.18 -34.31
CA GLU A 379 13.93 14.03 -35.21
C GLU A 379 13.11 14.38 -36.46
N SER A 380 12.55 15.60 -36.56
CA SER A 380 11.69 16.01 -37.67
C SER A 380 12.36 16.02 -39.05
N ALA A 381 13.70 16.05 -39.09
CA ALA A 381 14.50 15.92 -40.30
C ALA A 381 14.51 14.48 -40.88
N HIS A 382 14.19 13.48 -40.06
CA HIS A 382 14.23 12.07 -40.44
C HIS A 382 12.85 11.41 -40.22
N ASP A 383 12.09 11.28 -41.31
CA ASP A 383 10.70 10.78 -41.26
C ASP A 383 10.57 9.42 -40.54
N THR A 384 11.52 8.49 -40.68
CA THR A 384 11.47 7.17 -40.00
C THR A 384 11.66 7.26 -38.48
N ARG A 385 12.61 8.09 -38.02
CA ARG A 385 12.89 8.25 -36.58
C ARG A 385 11.79 9.04 -35.90
N LEU A 386 11.30 10.11 -36.54
CA LEU A 386 10.15 10.87 -36.08
C LEU A 386 8.93 9.97 -35.92
N GLU A 387 8.61 9.16 -36.93
CA GLU A 387 7.48 8.24 -36.87
C GLU A 387 7.62 7.27 -35.70
N SER A 388 8.81 6.68 -35.49
CA SER A 388 9.07 5.83 -34.32
C SER A 388 8.78 6.55 -33.01
N LYS A 389 9.25 7.80 -32.83
CA LYS A 389 9.00 8.55 -31.58
C LYS A 389 7.53 8.93 -31.40
N LEU A 390 6.80 9.20 -32.47
CA LEU A 390 5.36 9.43 -32.42
C LEU A 390 4.59 8.15 -32.08
N LEU A 391 4.99 7.01 -32.64
CA LEU A 391 4.41 5.70 -32.32
C LEU A 391 4.71 5.30 -30.88
N ALA A 392 5.93 5.53 -30.40
CA ALA A 392 6.29 5.34 -29.00
C ALA A 392 5.33 6.09 -28.07
N TRP A 393 5.05 7.36 -28.39
CA TRP A 393 4.18 8.23 -27.61
C TRP A 393 2.70 7.80 -27.67
N THR A 394 2.17 7.41 -28.83
CA THR A 394 0.77 6.98 -28.97
C THR A 394 0.51 5.55 -28.49
N VAL A 395 1.42 4.62 -28.74
CA VAL A 395 1.35 3.26 -28.20
C VAL A 395 1.60 3.27 -26.68
N GLY A 396 2.41 4.21 -26.18
CA GLY A 396 2.57 4.47 -24.75
C GLY A 396 1.26 4.85 -24.05
N LEU A 397 0.39 5.66 -24.68
CA LEU A 397 -0.97 5.94 -24.18
C LEU A 397 -1.79 4.66 -24.06
N MET A 398 -1.76 3.83 -25.11
CA MET A 398 -2.49 2.57 -25.15
C MET A 398 -1.99 1.60 -24.07
N LEU A 399 -0.67 1.54 -23.87
CA LEU A 399 -0.09 0.79 -22.76
C LEU A 399 -0.53 1.36 -21.41
N SER A 400 -0.55 2.68 -21.24
CA SER A 400 -1.05 3.32 -20.01
C SER A 400 -2.51 2.95 -19.73
N SER A 401 -3.37 3.02 -20.73
CA SER A 401 -4.78 2.65 -20.63
C SER A 401 -4.96 1.15 -20.34
N ALA A 402 -4.16 0.28 -20.97
CA ALA A 402 -4.16 -1.17 -20.69
C ALA A 402 -3.63 -1.52 -19.29
N MET A 403 -2.60 -0.83 -18.81
CA MET A 403 -2.06 -1.00 -17.46
C MET A 403 -3.06 -0.52 -16.41
N LYS A 404 -3.72 0.63 -16.65
CA LYS A 404 -4.84 1.08 -15.81
C LYS A 404 -5.94 0.03 -15.76
N PHE A 405 -6.35 -0.51 -16.91
CA PHE A 405 -7.33 -1.60 -16.93
C PHE A 405 -6.85 -2.84 -16.16
N ALA A 406 -5.56 -3.20 -16.20
CA ALA A 406 -5.05 -4.32 -15.41
C ALA A 406 -5.03 -4.06 -13.90
N TRP A 407 -4.85 -2.81 -13.49
CA TRP A 407 -4.90 -2.38 -12.08
C TRP A 407 -6.24 -1.70 -11.73
N ARG A 408 -7.35 -2.18 -12.30
CA ARG A 408 -8.73 -1.74 -11.97
C ARG A 408 -8.89 -0.21 -11.99
N THR A 409 -8.41 0.38 -13.08
CA THR A 409 -8.39 1.82 -13.43
C THR A 409 -7.35 2.69 -12.73
N ASN A 410 -6.55 2.15 -11.80
CA ASN A 410 -5.40 2.86 -11.25
C ASN A 410 -4.12 2.57 -12.04
N ASN A 411 -3.23 3.56 -12.17
CA ASN A 411 -1.93 3.33 -12.82
C ASN A 411 -0.89 2.94 -11.74
N PRO A 412 -0.21 1.78 -11.88
CA PRO A 412 0.67 1.27 -10.83
C PRO A 412 1.92 2.14 -10.56
N ILE A 413 2.24 3.09 -11.44
CA ILE A 413 3.39 4.01 -11.25
C ILE A 413 2.96 5.46 -10.97
N TRP A 414 1.69 5.67 -10.60
CA TRP A 414 1.25 6.98 -10.16
C TRP A 414 1.86 7.34 -8.80
N PRO A 415 2.18 8.63 -8.58
CA PRO A 415 2.74 9.12 -7.33
C PRO A 415 1.75 9.13 -6.15
N ILE A 416 0.45 8.89 -6.39
CA ILE A 416 -0.57 8.64 -5.35
C ILE A 416 -0.65 7.17 -4.93
N MET A 417 0.17 6.31 -5.55
CA MET A 417 0.27 4.89 -5.22
C MET A 417 1.53 4.63 -4.39
N ASN A 418 1.51 3.61 -3.55
CA ASN A 418 2.60 3.09 -2.74
C ASN A 418 2.46 1.55 -2.63
N ALA A 419 3.39 0.88 -1.95
CA ALA A 419 3.36 -0.59 -1.87
C ALA A 419 2.07 -1.11 -1.19
N ASP A 420 1.53 -0.36 -0.23
CA ASP A 420 0.38 -0.77 0.59
C ASP A 420 -0.95 -0.65 -0.16
N ASN A 421 -1.06 0.27 -1.12
CA ASN A 421 -2.25 0.45 -1.96
C ASN A 421 -2.09 -0.09 -3.40
N GLY A 422 -1.14 -1.00 -3.64
CA GLY A 422 -0.98 -1.73 -4.91
C GLY A 422 -0.08 -1.05 -5.96
N GLY A 423 0.68 -0.03 -5.55
CA GLY A 423 1.68 0.66 -6.37
C GLY A 423 2.99 -0.12 -6.57
N HIS A 424 3.54 0.00 -7.78
CA HIS A 424 4.83 -0.59 -8.19
C HIS A 424 5.84 0.48 -8.65
N ASN A 425 5.83 1.64 -7.99
CA ASN A 425 6.65 2.80 -8.35
C ASN A 425 8.16 2.52 -8.41
N SER A 426 8.70 1.70 -7.50
CA SER A 426 10.14 1.37 -7.46
C SER A 426 10.60 0.60 -8.71
N LEU A 427 9.87 -0.46 -9.07
CA LEU A 427 10.08 -1.21 -10.31
C LEU A 427 9.85 -0.33 -11.53
N GLY A 428 8.77 0.46 -11.51
CA GLY A 428 8.41 1.40 -12.55
C GLY A 428 9.53 2.41 -12.85
N LEU A 429 10.12 2.99 -11.80
CA LEU A 429 11.24 3.92 -11.88
C LEU A 429 12.51 3.26 -12.40
N GLY A 430 12.84 2.05 -11.91
CA GLY A 430 14.01 1.30 -12.39
C GLY A 430 13.94 1.02 -13.90
N LEU A 431 12.78 0.57 -14.38
CA LEU A 431 12.52 0.39 -15.81
C LEU A 431 12.53 1.72 -16.57
N ALA A 432 12.03 2.81 -15.97
CA ALA A 432 12.00 4.13 -16.59
C ALA A 432 13.40 4.72 -16.78
N VAL A 433 14.30 4.52 -15.82
CA VAL A 433 15.72 4.89 -15.95
C VAL A 433 16.35 4.12 -17.11
N LEU A 434 16.19 2.80 -17.15
CA LEU A 434 16.74 1.96 -18.23
C LEU A 434 16.18 2.36 -19.60
N ALA A 435 14.86 2.54 -19.70
CA ALA A 435 14.19 2.98 -20.92
C ALA A 435 14.68 4.37 -21.35
N THR A 436 14.85 5.32 -20.44
CA THR A 436 15.36 6.67 -20.74
C THR A 436 16.79 6.64 -21.27
N LEU A 437 17.67 5.86 -20.61
CA LEU A 437 19.06 5.69 -21.03
C LEU A 437 19.15 5.07 -22.42
N TRP A 438 18.25 4.13 -22.73
CA TRP A 438 18.17 3.47 -24.03
C TRP A 438 17.57 4.38 -25.10
N PHE A 439 16.46 5.05 -24.79
CA PHE A 439 15.75 5.99 -25.67
C PHE A 439 16.66 7.11 -26.19
N THR A 440 17.58 7.57 -25.33
CA THR A 440 18.51 8.68 -25.60
C THR A 440 19.92 8.24 -26.06
N ARG A 441 20.13 6.94 -26.33
CA ARG A 441 21.45 6.39 -26.70
C ARG A 441 21.98 6.89 -28.04
N HIS A 442 21.07 7.19 -28.98
CA HIS A 442 21.44 7.65 -30.30
C HIS A 442 21.67 9.14 -30.28
N VAL A 443 22.87 9.58 -30.69
CA VAL A 443 23.19 11.00 -30.78
C VAL A 443 22.22 11.66 -31.79
N PRO A 444 21.58 12.79 -31.43
CA PRO A 444 20.78 13.55 -32.38
C PRO A 444 21.65 13.89 -33.59
N LEU A 445 21.22 13.54 -34.79
CA LEU A 445 21.95 13.87 -36.01
C LEU A 445 21.88 15.38 -36.22
N THR A 446 22.83 16.12 -35.66
CA THR A 446 22.96 17.56 -35.92
C THR A 446 23.48 17.77 -37.33
N SER A 447 22.59 18.06 -38.28
CA SER A 447 22.96 18.79 -39.50
C SER A 447 21.72 19.27 -40.25
N GLY A 448 21.59 20.59 -40.38
CA GLY A 448 20.61 21.27 -41.20
C GLY A 448 19.61 22.07 -40.38
N THR A 449 19.87 23.37 -40.21
CA THR A 449 18.78 24.36 -40.19
C THR A 449 17.74 23.91 -41.23
N PRO A 450 16.45 23.79 -40.87
CA PRO A 450 15.42 23.58 -41.88
C PRO A 450 15.67 24.66 -42.93
N THR A 451 16.01 24.24 -44.16
CA THR A 451 16.16 25.18 -45.26
C THR A 451 14.91 26.03 -45.26
N ASP A 452 15.10 27.34 -45.23
CA ASP A 452 14.07 28.38 -45.30
C ASP A 452 13.40 28.38 -46.69
N ASP A 453 13.26 27.20 -47.31
CA ASP A 453 12.51 26.93 -48.52
C ASP A 453 11.02 26.92 -48.18
N GLY A 454 10.51 28.10 -47.80
CA GLY A 454 9.21 28.66 -48.18
C GLY A 454 7.97 27.76 -48.29
N LYS A 455 7.82 26.67 -47.52
CA LYS A 455 6.69 25.73 -47.68
C LYS A 455 6.09 25.19 -46.37
N SER A 456 6.27 25.86 -45.22
CA SER A 456 5.65 25.42 -43.97
C SER A 456 4.22 25.95 -43.82
N GLY A 457 3.20 25.08 -43.79
CA GLY A 457 1.83 25.48 -43.40
C GLY A 457 1.79 26.10 -41.99
N SER A 458 0.68 26.76 -41.63
CA SER A 458 0.59 27.61 -40.43
C SER A 458 0.96 26.87 -39.13
N SER A 459 1.89 27.45 -38.36
CA SER A 459 2.28 26.93 -37.03
C SER A 459 1.17 27.09 -36.00
N ILE A 460 0.29 28.09 -36.17
CA ILE A 460 -0.87 28.33 -35.30
C ILE A 460 -1.94 27.27 -35.55
N LEU A 461 -2.28 26.99 -36.82
CA LEU A 461 -3.25 25.93 -37.14
C LEU A 461 -2.74 24.55 -36.70
N ALA A 462 -1.43 24.31 -36.74
CA ALA A 462 -0.84 23.11 -36.16
C ALA A 462 -0.98 23.06 -34.63
N ALA A 463 -0.80 24.19 -33.94
CA ALA A 463 -1.00 24.28 -32.49
C ALA A 463 -2.45 23.96 -32.09
N LEU A 464 -3.44 24.50 -32.81
CA LEU A 464 -4.86 24.19 -32.62
C LEU A 464 -5.15 22.69 -32.83
N GLY A 465 -4.59 22.10 -33.90
CA GLY A 465 -4.73 20.67 -34.14
C GLY A 465 -4.14 19.81 -33.03
N VAL A 466 -2.93 20.15 -32.56
CA VAL A 466 -2.25 19.44 -31.47
C VAL A 466 -3.04 19.56 -30.17
N SER A 467 -3.56 20.74 -29.85
CA SER A 467 -4.31 20.96 -28.60
C SER A 467 -5.60 20.16 -28.56
N GLY A 468 -6.40 20.18 -29.64
CA GLY A 468 -7.64 19.42 -29.73
C GLY A 468 -7.40 17.91 -29.68
N LEU A 469 -6.39 17.42 -30.41
CA LEU A 469 -6.01 16.00 -30.37
C LEU A 469 -5.53 15.58 -28.98
N PHE A 470 -4.59 16.32 -28.39
CA PHE A 470 -4.01 15.98 -27.09
C PHE A 470 -5.07 15.99 -25.98
N PHE A 471 -5.97 16.98 -25.99
CA PHE A 471 -7.13 17.00 -25.11
C PHE A 471 -8.01 15.78 -25.31
N GLY A 472 -8.41 15.46 -26.54
CA GLY A 472 -9.28 14.31 -26.84
C GLY A 472 -8.66 12.96 -26.48
N LEU A 473 -7.35 12.80 -26.68
CA LEU A 473 -6.61 11.61 -26.24
C LEU A 473 -6.60 11.49 -24.70
N HIS A 474 -6.39 12.60 -24.00
CA HIS A 474 -6.36 12.61 -22.53
C HIS A 474 -7.76 12.42 -21.92
N SER A 475 -8.77 13.17 -22.37
CA SER A 475 -10.11 13.17 -21.79
C SER A 475 -10.92 11.91 -22.07
N LEU A 476 -10.72 11.23 -23.21
CA LEU A 476 -11.56 10.11 -23.61
C LEU A 476 -10.85 8.77 -23.73
N LEU A 477 -9.53 8.75 -23.96
CA LEU A 477 -8.79 7.52 -24.31
C LEU A 477 -7.70 7.13 -23.31
N SER A 478 -7.48 7.91 -22.24
CA SER A 478 -6.54 7.54 -21.18
C SER A 478 -7.06 6.43 -20.26
N ASP A 479 -8.34 6.10 -20.35
CA ASP A 479 -8.96 4.91 -19.75
C ASP A 479 -10.03 4.35 -20.69
N THR A 480 -10.18 3.02 -20.76
CA THR A 480 -11.14 2.39 -21.67
C THR A 480 -12.59 2.49 -21.20
N SER A 481 -12.82 2.77 -19.92
CA SER A 481 -14.15 2.83 -19.30
C SER A 481 -14.79 4.23 -19.32
N THR A 482 -14.03 5.29 -19.58
CA THR A 482 -14.55 6.68 -19.62
C THR A 482 -15.77 6.83 -20.53
N MET A 483 -15.65 6.43 -21.81
CA MET A 483 -16.76 6.56 -22.76
C MET A 483 -17.86 5.51 -22.55
N ILE A 484 -17.58 4.42 -21.83
CA ILE A 484 -18.61 3.45 -21.42
C ILE A 484 -19.51 4.09 -20.36
N LEU A 485 -18.94 4.77 -19.37
CA LEU A 485 -19.70 5.45 -18.32
C LEU A 485 -20.46 6.69 -18.83
N TRP A 486 -20.04 7.31 -19.93
CA TRP A 486 -20.82 8.38 -20.59
C TRP A 486 -22.17 7.91 -21.16
N VAL A 487 -22.25 6.62 -21.51
CA VAL A 487 -23.44 6.04 -22.17
C VAL A 487 -24.18 5.05 -21.26
N TRP A 488 -23.77 4.94 -20.01
CA TRP A 488 -24.40 4.08 -19.01
C TRP A 488 -25.70 4.71 -18.49
N GLU A 489 -26.74 3.89 -18.33
CA GLU A 489 -28.09 4.30 -17.90
C GLU A 489 -28.68 3.37 -16.83
N GLY A 490 -27.86 2.53 -16.19
CA GLY A 490 -28.29 1.62 -15.12
C GLY A 490 -28.90 0.29 -15.58
N TYR A 491 -29.78 -0.26 -14.73
CA TYR A 491 -30.38 -1.59 -14.87
C TYR A 491 -31.82 -1.53 -15.42
N PRO A 492 -32.27 -2.56 -16.17
CA PRO A 492 -31.50 -3.70 -16.66
C PRO A 492 -30.40 -3.26 -17.64
N VAL A 493 -29.25 -3.95 -17.62
CA VAL A 493 -28.07 -3.56 -18.41
C VAL A 493 -28.39 -3.57 -19.91
N ARG A 494 -28.45 -2.38 -20.52
CA ARG A 494 -28.71 -2.18 -21.95
C ARG A 494 -27.50 -1.70 -22.74
N GLY A 495 -26.39 -1.41 -22.05
CA GLY A 495 -25.17 -0.84 -22.63
C GLY A 495 -23.94 -1.74 -22.47
N PRO A 496 -22.77 -1.23 -22.89
CA PRO A 496 -21.49 -1.89 -22.62
C PRO A 496 -21.16 -1.87 -21.12
N LEU A 497 -20.22 -2.74 -20.73
CA LEU A 497 -19.68 -2.91 -19.37
C LEU A 497 -18.17 -2.69 -19.45
N SER A 498 -17.56 -2.10 -18.42
CA SER A 498 -16.12 -1.82 -18.40
C SER A 498 -15.28 -3.07 -18.68
N ALA A 499 -15.63 -4.21 -18.06
CA ALA A 499 -15.14 -5.53 -18.43
C ALA A 499 -16.30 -6.41 -18.95
N PRO A 500 -16.17 -7.10 -20.11
CA PRO A 500 -15.01 -7.14 -21.00
C PRO A 500 -15.03 -6.07 -22.11
N HIS A 501 -16.09 -5.26 -22.23
CA HIS A 501 -16.33 -4.46 -23.44
C HIS A 501 -15.33 -3.33 -23.66
N GLY A 502 -14.57 -2.90 -22.64
CA GLY A 502 -13.45 -1.97 -22.79
C GLY A 502 -12.42 -2.39 -23.86
N TRP A 503 -12.35 -3.70 -24.18
CA TRP A 503 -11.52 -4.20 -25.28
C TRP A 503 -11.91 -3.62 -26.64
N PHE A 504 -13.19 -3.36 -26.90
CA PHE A 504 -13.60 -2.76 -28.18
C PHE A 504 -13.02 -1.35 -28.36
N THR A 505 -12.90 -0.57 -27.28
CA THR A 505 -12.20 0.72 -27.29
C THR A 505 -10.74 0.52 -27.69
N MET A 506 -10.03 -0.43 -27.04
CA MET A 506 -8.61 -0.73 -27.33
C MET A 506 -8.40 -1.23 -28.77
N ALA A 507 -9.30 -2.08 -29.27
CA ALA A 507 -9.28 -2.59 -30.64
C ALA A 507 -9.52 -1.46 -31.67
N SER A 508 -10.47 -0.56 -31.40
CA SER A 508 -10.72 0.63 -32.23
C SER A 508 -9.52 1.59 -32.24
N MET A 509 -8.88 1.81 -31.09
CA MET A 509 -7.63 2.59 -31.01
C MET A 509 -6.52 1.98 -31.86
N THR A 510 -6.38 0.65 -31.80
CA THR A 510 -5.40 -0.11 -32.60
C THR A 510 -5.68 0.03 -34.10
N ALA A 511 -6.92 -0.21 -34.52
CA ALA A 511 -7.34 -0.12 -35.91
C ALA A 511 -7.16 1.32 -36.45
N GLY A 512 -7.49 2.32 -35.63
CA GLY A 512 -7.28 3.73 -35.94
C GLY A 512 -5.81 4.03 -36.19
N LEU A 513 -4.95 3.73 -35.21
CA LEU A 513 -3.50 3.98 -35.31
C LEU A 513 -2.87 3.31 -36.53
N LEU A 514 -3.15 2.02 -36.78
CA LEU A 514 -2.65 1.30 -37.95
C LEU A 514 -3.14 1.95 -39.25
N THR A 515 -4.41 2.37 -39.32
CA THR A 515 -4.96 3.06 -40.49
C THR A 515 -4.26 4.41 -40.72
N GLY A 516 -3.97 5.17 -39.66
CA GLY A 516 -3.20 6.42 -39.72
C GLY A 516 -1.79 6.23 -40.30
N ILE A 517 -1.13 5.11 -39.96
CA ILE A 517 0.23 4.78 -40.41
C ILE A 517 0.25 4.31 -41.88
N TYR A 518 -0.67 3.43 -42.25
CA TYR A 518 -0.70 2.83 -43.60
C TYR A 518 -1.43 3.67 -44.63
N ARG A 519 -2.42 4.47 -44.21
CA ARG A 519 -3.26 5.31 -45.09
C ARG A 519 -3.37 6.76 -44.59
N PRO A 520 -2.25 7.47 -44.33
CA PRO A 520 -2.27 8.81 -43.73
C PRO A 520 -3.06 9.85 -44.55
N ARG A 521 -3.00 9.77 -45.89
CA ARG A 521 -3.74 10.67 -46.79
C ARG A 521 -5.26 10.49 -46.70
N LEU A 522 -5.73 9.26 -46.49
CA LEU A 522 -7.17 8.95 -46.41
C LEU A 522 -7.78 9.55 -45.13
N VAL A 523 -7.10 9.35 -44.00
CA VAL A 523 -7.55 9.83 -42.69
C VAL A 523 -7.57 11.36 -42.62
N SER A 524 -6.70 12.02 -43.37
CA SER A 524 -6.60 13.49 -43.44
C SER A 524 -7.69 14.16 -44.30
N THR A 525 -8.66 13.39 -44.82
CA THR A 525 -9.74 13.94 -45.66
C THR A 525 -10.89 14.51 -44.83
N TRP A 526 -11.58 15.51 -45.39
CA TRP A 526 -12.79 16.08 -44.78
C TRP A 526 -13.90 15.04 -44.57
N THR A 527 -13.95 14.00 -45.40
CA THR A 527 -14.93 12.91 -45.27
C THR A 527 -14.71 12.09 -43.99
N ILE A 528 -13.46 11.67 -43.74
CA ILE A 528 -13.15 10.88 -42.53
C ILE A 528 -13.26 11.75 -41.27
N PHE A 529 -12.84 13.03 -41.34
CA PHE A 529 -13.10 13.99 -40.27
C PHE A 529 -14.60 14.16 -39.99
N GLY A 530 -15.43 14.30 -41.03
CA GLY A 530 -16.88 14.39 -40.91
C GLY A 530 -17.49 13.15 -40.24
N ALA A 531 -16.99 11.94 -40.57
CA ALA A 531 -17.39 10.71 -39.88
C ALA A 531 -17.00 10.74 -38.39
N GLY A 532 -15.82 11.26 -38.05
CA GLY A 532 -15.40 11.51 -36.67
C GLY A 532 -16.34 12.47 -35.94
N CYS A 533 -16.79 13.56 -36.59
CA CYS A 533 -17.76 14.51 -36.02
C CYS A 533 -19.14 13.88 -35.79
N ILE A 534 -19.59 13.01 -36.71
CA ILE A 534 -20.83 12.25 -36.54
C ILE A 534 -20.69 11.30 -35.33
N GLY A 535 -19.57 10.59 -35.22
CA GLY A 535 -19.28 9.73 -34.06
C GLY A 535 -19.30 10.51 -32.74
N ALA A 536 -18.66 11.68 -32.70
CA ALA A 536 -18.65 12.58 -31.54
C ALA A 536 -20.06 13.07 -31.18
N THR A 537 -20.89 13.37 -32.18
CA THR A 537 -22.30 13.74 -31.98
C THR A 537 -23.09 12.58 -31.40
N ILE A 538 -22.90 11.36 -31.93
CA ILE A 538 -23.58 10.16 -31.45
C ILE A 538 -23.23 9.87 -29.99
N LEU A 539 -21.93 9.89 -29.64
CA LEU A 539 -21.46 9.71 -28.27
C LEU A 539 -22.06 10.75 -27.30
N THR A 540 -22.18 12.01 -27.73
CA THR A 540 -22.63 13.10 -26.86
C THR A 540 -24.15 13.11 -26.66
N ARG A 541 -24.92 12.63 -27.65
CA ARG A 541 -26.39 12.77 -27.69
C ARG A 541 -27.16 11.49 -27.40
N HIS A 542 -26.51 10.33 -27.48
CA HIS A 542 -27.16 9.03 -27.30
C HIS A 542 -26.46 8.20 -26.23
N SER A 543 -27.23 7.30 -25.62
CA SER A 543 -26.77 6.38 -24.57
C SER A 543 -26.73 4.93 -25.05
N ASN A 544 -26.36 4.02 -24.16
CA ASN A 544 -26.23 2.57 -24.37
C ASN A 544 -25.31 2.21 -25.54
N TRP A 545 -25.52 1.04 -26.16
CA TRP A 545 -24.73 0.56 -27.29
C TRP A 545 -24.66 1.54 -28.46
N PHE A 546 -25.74 2.28 -28.76
CA PHE A 546 -25.74 3.22 -29.88
C PHE A 546 -24.80 4.40 -29.62
N GLY A 547 -24.82 4.97 -28.41
CA GLY A 547 -23.83 5.97 -27.98
C GLY A 547 -22.41 5.41 -28.04
N TYR A 548 -22.22 4.16 -27.59
CA TYR A 548 -20.91 3.50 -27.60
C TYR A 548 -20.35 3.26 -29.01
N TYR A 549 -21.17 2.96 -30.02
CA TYR A 549 -20.70 2.91 -31.40
C TYR A 549 -20.14 4.26 -31.86
N GLY A 550 -20.75 5.37 -31.43
CA GLY A 550 -20.18 6.72 -31.58
C GLY A 550 -18.79 6.84 -30.92
N ALA A 551 -18.65 6.32 -29.69
CA ALA A 551 -17.37 6.28 -28.96
C ALA A 551 -16.27 5.56 -29.74
N LEU A 552 -16.59 4.38 -30.31
CA LEU A 552 -15.64 3.59 -31.09
C LEU A 552 -15.17 4.32 -32.35
N VAL A 553 -16.07 5.05 -33.02
CA VAL A 553 -15.73 5.89 -34.19
C VAL A 553 -14.80 7.04 -33.78
N VAL A 554 -15.06 7.69 -32.65
CA VAL A 554 -14.19 8.77 -32.12
C VAL A 554 -12.81 8.23 -31.74
N ALA A 555 -12.75 7.11 -31.02
CA ALA A 555 -11.50 6.45 -30.64
C ALA A 555 -10.65 6.08 -31.86
N PHE A 556 -11.30 5.49 -32.87
CA PHE A 556 -10.66 5.18 -34.15
C PHE A 556 -10.11 6.45 -34.80
N TYR A 557 -10.91 7.52 -34.90
CA TYR A 557 -10.52 8.74 -35.59
C TYR A 557 -9.37 9.47 -34.88
N PHE A 558 -9.44 9.64 -33.56
CA PHE A 558 -8.39 10.30 -32.77
C PHE A 558 -7.05 9.58 -32.91
N MET A 559 -7.06 8.24 -32.83
CA MET A 559 -5.84 7.46 -33.01
C MET A 559 -5.36 7.48 -34.47
N ALA A 560 -6.27 7.48 -35.44
CA ALA A 560 -5.90 7.52 -36.87
C ALA A 560 -5.27 8.85 -37.29
N ILE A 561 -5.80 9.98 -36.82
CA ILE A 561 -5.27 11.31 -37.19
C ILE A 561 -4.00 11.67 -36.42
N SER A 562 -3.70 10.98 -35.32
CA SER A 562 -2.60 11.30 -34.40
C SER A 562 -1.23 11.41 -35.09
N VAL A 563 -0.77 10.33 -35.74
CA VAL A 563 0.56 10.29 -36.37
C VAL A 563 0.66 11.30 -37.53
N PRO A 564 -0.29 11.37 -38.50
CA PRO A 564 -0.23 12.37 -39.57
C PRO A 564 -0.20 13.82 -39.07
N LEU A 565 -1.05 14.15 -38.09
CA LEU A 565 -1.17 15.50 -37.55
C LEU A 565 0.07 15.90 -36.76
N LEU A 566 0.56 15.02 -35.88
CA LEU A 566 1.77 15.28 -35.07
C LEU A 566 3.04 15.30 -35.92
N THR A 567 3.09 14.51 -37.01
CA THR A 567 4.20 14.58 -37.98
C THR A 567 4.27 15.96 -38.63
N ALA A 568 3.12 16.49 -39.06
CA ALA A 568 3.05 17.83 -39.65
C ALA A 568 3.36 18.94 -38.63
N ALA A 569 2.94 18.75 -37.38
CA ALA A 569 3.21 19.65 -36.26
C ALA A 569 4.71 19.72 -35.91
N SER A 570 5.39 18.58 -35.87
CA SER A 570 6.81 18.47 -35.47
C SER A 570 7.78 19.16 -36.44
N LYS A 571 7.34 19.40 -37.69
CA LYS A 571 8.10 20.13 -38.72
C LYS A 571 8.01 21.66 -38.57
N ASN A 572 7.18 22.17 -37.66
CA ASN A 572 7.02 23.60 -37.39
C ASN A 572 7.86 24.05 -36.18
N ARG A 573 7.83 25.35 -35.88
CA ARG A 573 8.52 25.91 -34.71
C ARG A 573 7.93 25.31 -33.42
N PRO A 574 8.73 24.60 -32.59
CA PRO A 574 8.20 23.78 -31.50
C PRO A 574 7.59 24.62 -30.38
N ALA A 575 8.12 25.84 -30.16
CA ALA A 575 7.58 26.76 -29.17
C ALA A 575 6.14 27.18 -29.48
N ILE A 576 5.84 27.50 -30.74
CA ILE A 576 4.47 27.87 -31.12
C ILE A 576 3.61 26.61 -31.19
N THR A 577 4.08 25.55 -31.86
CA THR A 577 3.22 24.40 -32.13
C THR A 577 2.89 23.58 -30.87
N PHE A 578 3.88 23.27 -30.03
CA PHE A 578 3.64 22.52 -28.78
C PHE A 578 3.40 23.45 -27.59
N GLY A 579 4.11 24.58 -27.48
CA GLY A 579 3.93 25.50 -26.35
C GLY A 579 2.56 26.22 -26.37
N MET A 580 2.18 26.84 -27.50
CA MET A 580 0.83 27.41 -27.63
C MET A 580 -0.24 26.30 -27.66
N GLY A 581 0.06 25.16 -28.27
CA GLY A 581 -0.84 23.99 -28.27
C GLY A 581 -1.17 23.53 -26.85
N PHE A 582 -0.17 23.41 -25.97
CA PHE A 582 -0.36 23.05 -24.57
C PHE A 582 -1.03 24.15 -23.75
N LEU A 583 -0.82 25.42 -24.07
CA LEU A 583 -1.60 26.52 -23.45
C LEU A 583 -3.10 26.41 -23.79
N ILE A 584 -3.44 26.14 -25.06
CA ILE A 584 -4.85 25.96 -25.48
C ILE A 584 -5.43 24.67 -24.88
N TYR A 585 -4.63 23.60 -24.80
CA TYR A 585 -5.02 22.37 -24.11
C TYR A 585 -5.32 22.65 -22.63
N ASN A 586 -4.50 23.43 -21.93
CA ASN A 586 -4.77 23.79 -20.54
C ASN A 586 -6.08 24.57 -20.41
N PHE A 587 -6.38 25.47 -21.37
CA PHE A 587 -7.69 26.13 -21.42
C PHE A 587 -8.83 25.12 -21.61
N LEU A 588 -8.67 24.10 -22.48
CA LEU A 588 -9.68 23.04 -22.62
C LEU A 588 -9.84 22.20 -21.34
N VAL A 589 -8.76 21.93 -20.61
CA VAL A 589 -8.82 21.23 -19.32
C VAL A 589 -9.58 22.08 -18.30
N LEU A 590 -9.30 23.39 -18.21
CA LEU A 590 -10.05 24.31 -17.34
C LEU A 590 -11.52 24.41 -17.77
N PHE A 591 -11.80 24.53 -19.06
CA PHE A 591 -13.16 24.52 -19.61
C PHE A 591 -13.89 23.21 -19.25
N HIS A 592 -13.19 22.07 -19.29
CA HIS A 592 -13.70 20.78 -18.83
C HIS A 592 -14.03 20.73 -17.33
N VAL A 593 -13.38 21.54 -16.51
CA VAL A 593 -13.73 21.71 -15.09
C VAL A 593 -14.92 22.66 -14.94
N TRP A 594 -14.94 23.75 -15.69
CA TRP A 594 -15.98 24.78 -15.57
C TRP A 594 -17.39 24.27 -15.86
N VAL A 595 -17.55 23.27 -16.72
CA VAL A 595 -18.89 22.71 -17.03
C VAL A 595 -19.54 21.97 -15.85
N VAL A 596 -18.77 21.58 -14.84
CA VAL A 596 -19.24 20.86 -13.63
C VAL A 596 -19.04 21.69 -12.36
N ALA A 597 -17.86 22.28 -12.16
CA ALA A 597 -17.54 23.09 -10.99
C ALA A 597 -17.91 24.58 -11.18
N TYR A 598 -18.97 24.87 -11.94
CA TYR A 598 -19.34 26.23 -12.34
C TYR A 598 -19.66 27.15 -11.14
N ALA A 599 -20.07 26.59 -10.00
CA ALA A 599 -20.33 27.35 -8.78
C ALA A 599 -19.05 27.90 -8.12
N PHE A 600 -17.89 27.25 -8.35
CA PHE A 600 -16.64 27.53 -7.64
C PHE A 600 -15.63 28.35 -8.43
N VAL A 601 -15.85 28.50 -9.74
CA VAL A 601 -14.84 29.06 -10.65
C VAL A 601 -15.35 30.33 -11.35
N PRO A 602 -14.58 31.43 -11.38
CA PRO A 602 -14.95 32.64 -12.09
C PRO A 602 -15.27 32.38 -13.57
N GLY A 603 -16.45 32.81 -14.02
CA GLY A 603 -16.93 32.58 -15.39
C GLY A 603 -17.55 31.20 -15.64
N GLY A 604 -17.52 30.30 -14.65
CA GLY A 604 -18.17 28.99 -14.70
C GLY A 604 -19.65 29.02 -15.12
N PRO A 605 -20.49 29.93 -14.58
CA PRO A 605 -21.91 29.99 -14.94
C PRO A 605 -22.19 30.23 -16.43
N LEU A 606 -21.24 30.81 -17.19
CA LEU A 606 -21.39 31.06 -18.62
C LEU A 606 -21.36 29.77 -19.45
N VAL A 607 -20.76 28.71 -18.90
CA VAL A 607 -20.54 27.43 -19.59
C VAL A 607 -21.12 26.23 -18.83
N ARG A 608 -21.97 26.51 -17.84
CA ARG A 608 -22.69 25.50 -17.06
C ARG A 608 -23.35 24.45 -17.97
N GLU A 609 -23.07 23.17 -17.70
CA GLU A 609 -23.70 22.02 -18.37
C GLU A 609 -23.43 21.93 -19.89
N ARG A 610 -22.31 22.53 -20.37
CA ARG A 610 -21.96 22.59 -21.81
C ARG A 610 -20.85 21.61 -22.24
N THR A 611 -20.97 20.33 -21.87
CA THR A 611 -20.04 19.30 -22.40
C THR A 611 -20.11 19.17 -23.91
N ASP A 612 -21.25 19.49 -24.52
CA ASP A 612 -21.41 19.59 -25.97
C ASP A 612 -20.50 20.66 -26.58
N TRP A 613 -20.35 21.82 -25.95
CA TRP A 613 -19.44 22.87 -26.41
C TRP A 613 -17.98 22.42 -26.34
N ILE A 614 -17.58 21.69 -25.29
CA ILE A 614 -16.23 21.14 -25.20
C ILE A 614 -15.96 20.18 -26.36
N MET A 615 -16.90 19.29 -26.66
CA MET A 615 -16.77 18.35 -27.78
C MET A 615 -16.70 19.08 -29.13
N ILE A 616 -17.56 20.09 -29.34
CA ILE A 616 -17.56 20.93 -30.55
C ILE A 616 -16.22 21.65 -30.68
N THR A 617 -15.73 22.32 -29.63
CA THR A 617 -14.45 23.02 -29.64
C THR A 617 -13.30 22.05 -29.92
N THR A 618 -13.29 20.87 -29.31
CA THR A 618 -12.28 19.82 -29.55
C THR A 618 -12.25 19.41 -31.02
N MET A 619 -13.41 19.13 -31.61
CA MET A 619 -13.51 18.74 -33.03
C MET A 619 -13.15 19.90 -33.98
N LEU A 620 -13.52 21.14 -33.67
CA LEU A 620 -13.15 22.32 -34.46
C LEU A 620 -11.63 22.56 -34.44
N LEU A 621 -10.99 22.39 -33.28
CA LEU A 621 -9.54 22.50 -33.12
C LEU A 621 -8.81 21.42 -33.93
N ILE A 622 -9.27 20.16 -33.86
CA ILE A 622 -8.76 19.08 -34.72
C ILE A 622 -9.00 19.41 -36.20
N GLY A 623 -10.18 19.94 -36.55
CA GLY A 623 -10.54 20.38 -37.91
C GLY A 623 -9.60 21.46 -38.46
N ALA A 624 -9.17 22.41 -37.64
CA ALA A 624 -8.15 23.40 -38.01
C ALA A 624 -6.79 22.74 -38.33
N GLY A 625 -6.41 21.72 -37.56
CA GLY A 625 -5.24 20.87 -37.83
C GLY A 625 -5.36 20.08 -39.14
N VAL A 626 -6.54 19.48 -39.39
CA VAL A 626 -6.84 18.76 -40.64
C VAL A 626 -6.81 19.69 -41.84
N PHE A 627 -7.36 20.91 -41.73
CA PHE A 627 -7.29 21.93 -42.78
C PHE A 627 -5.84 22.28 -43.13
N ASN A 628 -4.98 22.45 -42.12
CA ASN A 628 -3.55 22.70 -42.32
C ASN A 628 -2.86 21.52 -43.02
N LEU A 629 -3.20 20.29 -42.64
CA LEU A 629 -2.65 19.06 -43.23
C LEU A 629 -3.11 18.84 -44.68
N ALA A 630 -4.40 19.01 -44.97
CA ALA A 630 -4.98 18.92 -46.30
C ALA A 630 -4.35 19.94 -47.26
N SER A 631 -4.16 21.18 -46.79
CA SER A 631 -3.50 22.25 -47.54
C SER A 631 -2.05 21.94 -47.90
N ARG A 632 -1.34 21.18 -47.06
CA ARG A 632 0.03 20.70 -47.31
C ARG A 632 0.05 19.52 -48.28
N ASN A 633 -0.85 18.56 -48.11
CA ASN A 633 -0.92 17.35 -48.93
C ASN A 633 -1.28 17.65 -50.39
N ALA A 634 -2.11 18.67 -50.64
CA ALA A 634 -2.44 19.14 -51.99
C ALA A 634 -1.21 19.66 -52.79
N ARG A 635 -0.07 19.91 -52.12
CA ARG A 635 1.13 20.52 -52.70
C ARG A 635 2.34 19.57 -52.77
N SER A 636 2.18 18.29 -52.41
CA SER A 636 3.28 17.31 -52.31
C SER A 636 3.18 16.22 -53.38
N HIS A 637 4.22 16.06 -54.21
CA HIS A 637 4.37 14.89 -55.10
C HIS A 637 4.78 13.62 -54.33
N GLU A 638 4.40 12.45 -54.88
CA GLU A 638 4.69 11.13 -54.30
C GLU A 638 6.20 10.86 -54.19
N LYS A 639 6.66 10.54 -52.98
CA LYS A 639 7.93 9.83 -52.78
C LYS A 639 7.63 8.38 -52.43
N GLN A 640 8.32 7.48 -53.12
CA GLN A 640 8.28 6.03 -52.93
C GLN A 640 8.71 5.68 -51.49
N GLN A 641 7.90 4.90 -50.77
CA GLN A 641 8.16 4.53 -49.37
C GLN A 641 9.39 3.61 -49.26
N SER A 642 10.28 3.92 -48.31
CA SER A 642 11.52 3.15 -48.10
C SER A 642 11.26 1.82 -47.38
N ALA A 643 12.07 0.79 -47.67
CA ALA A 643 11.95 -0.52 -47.04
C ALA A 643 12.22 -0.51 -45.51
N ALA A 644 12.96 0.48 -45.00
CA ALA A 644 13.22 0.68 -43.58
C ALA A 644 11.97 1.19 -42.82
N LEU A 645 11.16 2.03 -43.49
CA LEU A 645 9.88 2.52 -42.95
C LEU A 645 8.92 1.35 -42.68
N ASN A 646 8.89 0.35 -43.56
CA ASN A 646 8.02 -0.82 -43.40
C ASN A 646 8.48 -1.82 -42.33
N ARG A 647 9.71 -1.71 -41.80
CA ARG A 647 10.25 -2.67 -40.82
C ARG A 647 9.88 -2.30 -39.38
N HIS A 648 10.16 -1.08 -38.93
CA HIS A 648 9.85 -0.64 -37.56
C HIS A 648 8.34 -0.64 -37.28
N ARG A 649 7.51 -0.27 -38.26
CA ARG A 649 6.03 -0.38 -38.20
C ARG A 649 5.55 -1.77 -37.81
N LYS A 650 6.26 -2.84 -38.22
CA LYS A 650 5.91 -4.23 -37.84
C LYS A 650 6.16 -4.51 -36.36
N TYR A 651 7.22 -3.96 -35.77
CA TYR A 651 7.50 -4.13 -34.33
C TYR A 651 6.46 -3.38 -33.49
N TYR A 652 6.05 -2.18 -33.90
CA TYR A 652 4.93 -1.48 -33.25
C TYR A 652 3.59 -2.21 -33.44
N ALA A 653 3.33 -2.81 -34.60
CA ALA A 653 2.16 -3.67 -34.80
C ALA A 653 2.20 -4.92 -33.90
N PHE A 654 3.38 -5.51 -33.67
CA PHE A 654 3.57 -6.60 -32.71
C PHE A 654 3.33 -6.13 -31.28
N ALA A 655 3.85 -4.95 -30.89
CA ALA A 655 3.61 -4.36 -29.57
C ALA A 655 2.11 -4.10 -29.34
N LEU A 656 1.40 -3.56 -30.34
CA LEU A 656 -0.06 -3.39 -30.31
C LEU A 656 -0.78 -4.74 -30.16
N GLY A 657 -0.35 -5.76 -30.90
CA GLY A 657 -0.87 -7.12 -30.76
C GLY A 657 -0.67 -7.66 -29.34
N ALA A 658 0.52 -7.49 -28.76
CA ALA A 658 0.83 -7.88 -27.40
C ALA A 658 -0.03 -7.12 -26.37
N ILE A 659 -0.23 -5.81 -26.53
CA ILE A 659 -1.11 -5.00 -25.67
C ILE A 659 -2.56 -5.49 -25.75
N ASN A 660 -3.07 -5.80 -26.95
CA ASN A 660 -4.43 -6.32 -27.10
C ASN A 660 -4.60 -7.71 -26.49
N ILE A 661 -3.61 -8.60 -26.66
CA ILE A 661 -3.62 -9.92 -26.04
C ILE A 661 -3.58 -9.77 -24.52
N PHE A 662 -2.68 -8.94 -23.99
CA PHE A 662 -2.61 -8.62 -22.56
C PHE A 662 -3.96 -8.10 -22.06
N PHE A 663 -4.57 -7.14 -22.75
CA PHE A 663 -5.87 -6.61 -22.38
C PHE A 663 -6.96 -7.70 -22.38
N LEU A 664 -7.02 -8.56 -23.39
CA LEU A 664 -7.99 -9.66 -23.47
C LEU A 664 -7.80 -10.68 -22.36
N VAL A 665 -6.56 -11.07 -22.07
CA VAL A 665 -6.23 -11.98 -20.98
C VAL A 665 -6.66 -11.38 -19.65
N THR A 666 -6.33 -10.11 -19.42
CA THR A 666 -6.76 -9.37 -18.23
C THR A 666 -8.27 -9.26 -18.15
N ALA A 667 -8.96 -8.97 -19.27
CA ALA A 667 -10.42 -8.85 -19.32
C ALA A 667 -11.11 -10.19 -19.06
N TYR A 668 -10.49 -11.30 -19.47
CA TYR A 668 -10.94 -12.66 -19.15
C TYR A 668 -10.76 -12.97 -17.67
N ILE A 669 -9.62 -12.61 -17.07
CA ILE A 669 -9.36 -12.79 -15.63
C ILE A 669 -10.31 -11.92 -14.79
N ARG A 670 -10.57 -10.68 -15.23
CA ARG A 670 -11.52 -9.75 -14.59
C ARG A 670 -12.97 -10.01 -14.96
N PHE A 671 -13.27 -11.04 -15.76
CA PHE A 671 -14.65 -11.33 -16.12
C PHE A 671 -15.41 -11.75 -14.85
N PRO A 672 -16.54 -11.11 -14.52
CA PRO A 672 -17.17 -11.28 -13.21
C PRO A 672 -17.58 -12.74 -12.98
N THR A 673 -16.99 -13.36 -11.95
CA THR A 673 -17.38 -14.65 -11.36
C THR A 673 -17.81 -14.48 -9.91
N ASN A 674 -18.27 -13.25 -9.59
CA ASN A 674 -18.48 -12.77 -8.24
C ASN A 674 -19.49 -13.63 -7.47
N ASP A 675 -19.16 -13.91 -6.21
CA ASP A 675 -20.09 -14.46 -5.24
C ASP A 675 -20.93 -13.31 -4.67
N TYR A 676 -22.09 -13.07 -5.27
CA TYR A 676 -23.03 -12.02 -4.88
C TYR A 676 -23.80 -12.36 -3.59
N LYS A 677 -23.28 -13.27 -2.76
CA LYS A 677 -23.96 -13.71 -1.56
C LYS A 677 -23.93 -12.63 -0.45
N PRO A 678 -25.09 -12.28 0.14
CA PRO A 678 -25.18 -11.39 1.30
C PRO A 678 -24.57 -12.03 2.56
N TYR A 679 -24.06 -11.22 3.47
CA TYR A 679 -23.36 -11.70 4.67
C TYR A 679 -24.28 -12.46 5.63
N HIS A 680 -25.54 -12.05 5.73
CA HIS A 680 -26.51 -12.58 6.70
C HIS A 680 -27.75 -13.21 6.05
N GLU A 681 -27.53 -14.07 5.03
CA GLU A 681 -28.60 -14.72 4.28
C GLU A 681 -29.57 -15.54 5.15
N GLU A 682 -29.04 -16.32 6.11
CA GLU A 682 -29.84 -17.24 6.93
C GLU A 682 -30.85 -16.52 7.82
N SER A 683 -30.47 -15.35 8.35
CA SER A 683 -31.32 -14.50 9.17
C SER A 683 -32.18 -13.52 8.36
N LYS A 684 -32.02 -13.49 7.02
CA LYS A 684 -32.66 -12.51 6.12
C LYS A 684 -32.47 -11.07 6.56
N VAL A 685 -31.26 -10.76 7.04
CA VAL A 685 -30.87 -9.40 7.44
C VAL A 685 -30.12 -8.75 6.27
N MET A 686 -30.30 -7.44 6.11
CA MET A 686 -29.51 -6.62 5.20
C MET A 686 -28.78 -5.57 6.04
N THR A 687 -27.48 -5.48 5.86
CA THR A 687 -26.67 -4.35 6.32
C THR A 687 -26.55 -3.31 5.19
N ALA A 688 -26.75 -2.03 5.51
CA ALA A 688 -26.66 -0.97 4.53
C ALA A 688 -25.82 0.20 5.03
N GLY A 689 -25.13 0.87 4.10
CA GLY A 689 -24.26 2.00 4.41
C GLY A 689 -24.35 3.12 3.38
N ILE A 690 -23.86 4.29 3.77
CA ILE A 690 -23.64 5.43 2.89
C ILE A 690 -22.27 6.01 3.18
N TRP A 691 -21.52 6.35 2.13
CA TRP A 691 -20.20 6.95 2.29
C TRP A 691 -19.97 8.03 1.23
N THR A 692 -19.71 9.25 1.67
CA THR A 692 -19.10 10.29 0.83
C THR A 692 -17.61 10.03 0.72
N ILE A 693 -17.16 9.55 -0.45
CA ILE A 693 -15.82 8.97 -0.59
C ILE A 693 -14.75 9.99 -0.98
N HIS A 694 -15.13 11.26 -1.15
CA HIS A 694 -14.26 12.36 -1.57
C HIS A 694 -13.28 11.94 -2.66
N PHE A 695 -13.82 11.34 -3.73
CA PHE A 695 -13.07 10.93 -4.90
C PHE A 695 -11.99 9.85 -4.65
N SER A 696 -12.07 9.12 -3.53
CA SER A 696 -11.18 8.01 -3.14
C SER A 696 -9.72 8.41 -2.95
N LEU A 697 -9.51 9.58 -2.34
CA LEU A 697 -8.22 10.02 -1.83
C LEU A 697 -8.32 10.23 -0.32
N ASP A 698 -7.24 9.95 0.40
CA ASP A 698 -7.14 10.25 1.83
C ASP A 698 -6.49 11.62 2.10
N ASN A 699 -6.37 11.98 3.39
CA ASN A 699 -5.77 13.25 3.84
C ASN A 699 -4.30 13.44 3.43
N ASP A 700 -3.60 12.38 3.05
CA ASP A 700 -2.21 12.41 2.63
C ASP A 700 -2.07 12.28 1.09
N MET A 701 -3.19 12.45 0.37
CA MET A 701 -3.28 12.37 -1.09
C MET A 701 -2.85 10.99 -1.63
N TRP A 702 -3.10 9.92 -0.87
CA TRP A 702 -2.96 8.54 -1.35
C TRP A 702 -4.30 8.00 -1.83
N SER A 703 -4.22 7.06 -2.76
CA SER A 703 -5.35 6.25 -3.19
C SER A 703 -5.90 5.40 -2.03
N SER A 704 -7.19 5.53 -1.71
CA SER A 704 -7.81 4.90 -0.53
C SER A 704 -8.69 3.68 -0.84
N GLU A 705 -8.84 3.27 -2.10
CA GLU A 705 -9.80 2.24 -2.54
C GLU A 705 -9.60 0.88 -1.86
N TYR A 706 -8.35 0.48 -1.61
CA TYR A 706 -8.05 -0.78 -0.90
C TYR A 706 -8.52 -0.73 0.55
N ARG A 707 -8.30 0.40 1.24
CA ARG A 707 -8.77 0.58 2.62
C ARG A 707 -10.29 0.69 2.68
N MET A 708 -10.90 1.36 1.71
CA MET A 708 -12.36 1.42 1.58
C MET A 708 -12.95 0.02 1.40
N ARG A 709 -12.37 -0.81 0.51
CA ARG A 709 -12.76 -2.21 0.34
C ARG A 709 -12.68 -2.98 1.65
N ASP A 710 -11.55 -2.88 2.34
CA ASP A 710 -11.32 -3.65 3.56
C ASP A 710 -12.32 -3.25 4.66
N LEU A 711 -12.59 -1.95 4.81
CA LEU A 711 -13.59 -1.46 5.75
C LEU A 711 -15.02 -1.90 5.39
N ILE A 712 -15.42 -1.80 4.13
CA ILE A 712 -16.76 -2.24 3.67
C ILE A 712 -16.93 -3.75 3.91
N LYS A 713 -15.87 -4.52 3.69
CA LYS A 713 -15.85 -5.96 3.92
C LYS A 713 -15.97 -6.29 5.40
N GLU A 714 -15.24 -5.57 6.24
CA GLU A 714 -15.24 -5.84 7.67
C GLU A 714 -16.52 -5.40 8.39
N LEU A 715 -17.11 -4.29 7.94
CA LEU A 715 -18.44 -3.86 8.36
C LEU A 715 -19.57 -4.78 7.84
N GLU A 716 -19.22 -5.82 7.08
CA GLU A 716 -20.14 -6.80 6.50
C GLU A 716 -21.29 -6.12 5.75
N ILE A 717 -21.04 -5.05 4.98
CA ILE A 717 -22.09 -4.24 4.33
C ILE A 717 -22.60 -4.94 3.05
N ASP A 718 -23.92 -5.18 2.98
CA ASP A 718 -24.58 -5.79 1.82
C ASP A 718 -24.97 -4.76 0.74
N VAL A 719 -25.39 -3.56 1.12
CA VAL A 719 -25.82 -2.49 0.19
C VAL A 719 -25.18 -1.17 0.58
N ILE A 720 -24.44 -0.53 -0.32
CA ILE A 720 -23.77 0.74 -0.02
C ILE A 720 -23.99 1.78 -1.12
N GLY A 721 -24.39 2.98 -0.70
CA GLY A 721 -24.36 4.17 -1.55
C GLY A 721 -23.02 4.88 -1.42
N LEU A 722 -22.40 5.25 -2.54
CA LEU A 722 -21.19 6.07 -2.59
C LEU A 722 -21.51 7.43 -3.21
N LEU A 723 -21.13 8.49 -2.52
CA LEU A 723 -21.32 9.88 -2.96
C LEU A 723 -19.97 10.50 -3.33
N GLU A 724 -19.96 11.46 -4.25
CA GLU A 724 -18.74 12.03 -4.84
C GLU A 724 -17.87 10.98 -5.54
N SER A 725 -18.52 10.14 -6.36
CA SER A 725 -17.92 8.97 -7.02
C SER A 725 -17.52 9.20 -8.49
N ASP A 726 -17.76 10.38 -9.07
CA ASP A 726 -17.37 10.67 -10.46
C ASP A 726 -15.87 10.93 -10.62
N LEU A 727 -15.16 9.90 -11.06
CA LEU A 727 -13.72 9.89 -11.26
C LEU A 727 -13.31 9.85 -12.74
N GLN A 728 -14.27 9.84 -13.66
CA GLN A 728 -14.03 9.70 -15.10
C GLN A 728 -13.86 11.05 -15.81
N ARG A 729 -13.12 11.94 -15.16
CA ARG A 729 -12.72 13.26 -15.65
C ARG A 729 -11.20 13.40 -15.58
N ILE A 730 -10.63 14.26 -16.43
CA ILE A 730 -9.18 14.56 -16.42
C ILE A 730 -8.69 14.92 -15.02
N ILE A 731 -9.47 15.73 -14.27
CA ILE A 731 -9.11 16.17 -12.92
C ILE A 731 -9.00 15.04 -11.90
N MET A 732 -9.63 13.90 -12.16
CA MET A 732 -9.56 12.69 -11.33
C MET A 732 -8.75 11.58 -12.02
N GLY A 733 -7.98 11.90 -13.06
CA GLY A 733 -7.12 10.96 -13.78
C GLY A 733 -7.86 9.92 -14.62
N ASN A 734 -9.16 10.12 -14.87
CA ASN A 734 -10.06 9.20 -15.58
C ASN A 734 -10.05 7.78 -14.99
N ARG A 735 -10.35 7.65 -13.70
CA ARG A 735 -10.41 6.35 -13.00
C ARG A 735 -11.84 6.01 -12.56
N ASP A 736 -12.04 4.84 -11.97
CA ASP A 736 -13.32 4.35 -11.51
C ASP A 736 -13.15 3.42 -10.30
N THR A 737 -13.35 3.96 -9.11
CA THR A 737 -13.29 3.21 -7.84
C THR A 737 -14.37 2.14 -7.75
N THR A 738 -15.51 2.31 -8.43
CA THR A 738 -16.61 1.36 -8.31
C THR A 738 -16.25 0.00 -8.92
N GLN A 739 -15.36 -0.03 -9.91
CA GLN A 739 -14.85 -1.28 -10.49
C GLN A 739 -14.07 -2.12 -9.47
N ILE A 740 -13.15 -1.52 -8.72
CA ILE A 740 -12.36 -2.28 -7.73
C ILE A 740 -13.23 -2.79 -6.60
N LEU A 741 -14.13 -1.95 -6.08
CA LEU A 741 -15.04 -2.34 -5.02
C LEU A 741 -16.01 -3.45 -5.47
N ALA A 742 -16.64 -3.31 -6.63
CA ALA A 742 -17.59 -4.30 -7.14
C ALA A 742 -16.94 -5.66 -7.44
N GLU A 743 -15.76 -5.66 -8.06
CA GLU A 743 -15.03 -6.89 -8.40
C GLU A 743 -14.49 -7.60 -7.16
N GLU A 744 -13.92 -6.89 -6.19
CA GLU A 744 -13.29 -7.53 -5.02
C GLU A 744 -14.26 -7.85 -3.88
N LEU A 745 -15.36 -7.11 -3.74
CA LEU A 745 -16.39 -7.38 -2.72
C LEU A 745 -17.49 -8.33 -3.23
N GLY A 746 -17.50 -8.61 -4.54
CA GLY A 746 -18.52 -9.43 -5.17
C GLY A 746 -19.90 -8.76 -5.15
N MET A 747 -20.00 -7.53 -5.67
CA MET A 747 -21.23 -6.74 -5.64
C MET A 747 -21.68 -6.36 -7.06
N TYR A 748 -22.99 -6.29 -7.27
CA TYR A 748 -23.58 -5.55 -8.37
C TYR A 748 -23.25 -4.07 -8.20
N VAL A 749 -23.07 -3.37 -9.31
CA VAL A 749 -22.75 -1.95 -9.31
C VAL A 749 -23.65 -1.22 -10.29
N ASP A 750 -24.24 -0.12 -9.83
CA ASP A 750 -24.87 0.89 -10.66
C ASP A 750 -24.20 2.24 -10.43
N TYR A 751 -23.42 2.67 -11.42
CA TYR A 751 -22.79 3.99 -11.43
C TYR A 751 -23.75 5.00 -12.04
N GLY A 752 -24.05 6.11 -11.39
CA GLY A 752 -24.86 7.12 -12.07
C GLY A 752 -25.22 8.37 -11.29
N PRO A 753 -25.47 9.48 -11.99
CA PRO A 753 -25.41 9.69 -13.45
C PRO A 753 -23.98 9.77 -14.02
N GLY A 754 -23.82 9.50 -15.32
CA GLY A 754 -22.53 9.51 -16.03
C GLY A 754 -21.79 10.87 -16.05
N PRO A 755 -20.50 10.92 -16.42
CA PRO A 755 -19.67 12.14 -16.35
C PRO A 755 -20.12 13.26 -17.30
N ASN A 756 -20.87 12.91 -18.35
CA ASN A 756 -21.50 13.86 -19.26
C ASN A 756 -22.75 14.55 -18.68
N LYS A 757 -23.14 14.23 -17.44
CA LYS A 757 -24.34 14.76 -16.76
C LYS A 757 -24.02 15.83 -15.70
N HIS A 758 -22.78 16.30 -15.64
CA HIS A 758 -22.36 17.50 -14.90
C HIS A 758 -22.60 17.44 -13.38
N THR A 759 -22.47 16.27 -12.76
CA THR A 759 -22.53 16.10 -11.30
C THR A 759 -21.21 15.53 -10.76
N TRP A 760 -21.05 15.49 -9.44
CA TRP A 760 -19.95 14.78 -8.76
C TRP A 760 -20.17 13.27 -8.62
N GLY A 761 -21.28 12.74 -9.14
CA GLY A 761 -21.56 11.31 -9.25
C GLY A 761 -22.10 10.67 -7.96
N ALA A 762 -22.93 9.65 -8.15
CA ALA A 762 -23.33 8.70 -7.13
C ALA A 762 -23.13 7.27 -7.66
N ALA A 763 -22.98 6.31 -6.76
CA ALA A 763 -22.97 4.89 -7.13
C ALA A 763 -23.70 4.06 -6.08
N LEU A 764 -24.35 3.00 -6.52
CA LEU A 764 -24.94 1.98 -5.66
C LEU A 764 -24.19 0.68 -5.89
N LEU A 765 -23.68 0.08 -4.81
CA LEU A 765 -23.18 -1.28 -4.81
C LEU A 765 -24.11 -2.15 -3.96
N SER A 766 -24.37 -3.36 -4.42
CA SER A 766 -25.30 -4.28 -3.75
C SER A 766 -24.89 -5.73 -3.94
N LYS A 767 -24.92 -6.53 -2.87
CA LYS A 767 -24.87 -8.00 -2.97
C LYS A 767 -26.19 -8.56 -3.51
N PHE A 768 -27.31 -7.87 -3.30
CA PHE A 768 -28.60 -8.23 -3.89
C PHE A 768 -28.69 -7.82 -5.37
N PRO A 769 -29.33 -8.64 -6.23
CA PRO A 769 -29.53 -8.31 -7.64
C PRO A 769 -30.26 -6.99 -7.84
N ILE A 770 -29.68 -6.10 -8.66
CA ILE A 770 -30.33 -4.87 -9.11
C ILE A 770 -31.27 -5.20 -10.27
N VAL A 771 -32.58 -5.15 -10.02
CA VAL A 771 -33.61 -5.50 -11.00
C VAL A 771 -33.80 -4.36 -12.00
N ASN A 772 -33.86 -3.14 -11.50
CA ASN A 772 -34.09 -1.92 -12.27
C ASN A 772 -33.42 -0.74 -11.57
N SER A 773 -32.88 0.20 -12.33
CA SER A 773 -32.42 1.45 -11.75
C SER A 773 -32.60 2.63 -12.71
N THR A 774 -32.83 3.81 -12.14
CA THR A 774 -32.98 5.06 -12.86
C THR A 774 -32.15 6.17 -12.21
N HIS A 775 -31.51 6.99 -13.04
CA HIS A 775 -30.68 8.11 -12.59
C HIS A 775 -31.42 9.42 -12.76
N HIS A 776 -31.37 10.27 -11.72
CA HIS A 776 -32.07 11.53 -11.65
C HIS A 776 -31.07 12.68 -11.44
N LEU A 777 -31.28 13.76 -12.18
CA LEU A 777 -30.63 15.05 -11.95
C LEU A 777 -31.64 15.97 -11.28
N LEU A 778 -31.35 16.41 -10.08
CA LEU A 778 -32.29 17.20 -9.31
C LEU A 778 -32.20 18.70 -9.68
N PRO A 779 -33.29 19.46 -9.48
CA PRO A 779 -33.32 20.87 -9.86
C PRO A 779 -32.28 21.69 -9.10
N SER A 780 -31.57 22.54 -9.83
CA SER A 780 -30.58 23.47 -9.28
C SER A 780 -30.57 24.74 -10.11
N PRO A 781 -31.30 25.80 -9.72
CA PRO A 781 -31.30 27.05 -10.48
C PRO A 781 -29.97 27.81 -10.39
N VAL A 782 -29.21 27.68 -9.30
CA VAL A 782 -28.01 28.50 -9.05
C VAL A 782 -26.76 27.66 -8.76
N GLY A 783 -26.87 26.69 -7.86
CA GLY A 783 -25.78 25.90 -7.30
C GLY A 783 -25.48 24.59 -8.02
N GLU A 784 -25.04 23.58 -7.28
CA GLU A 784 -24.65 22.27 -7.80
C GLU A 784 -25.84 21.42 -8.27
N LEU A 785 -25.68 20.77 -9.43
CA LEU A 785 -26.55 19.68 -9.86
C LEU A 785 -26.35 18.43 -9.00
N ALA A 786 -27.34 18.16 -8.16
CA ALA A 786 -27.35 16.99 -7.28
C ALA A 786 -27.82 15.71 -8.01
N PRO A 787 -27.06 14.60 -7.93
CA PRO A 787 -27.45 13.30 -8.46
C PRO A 787 -28.28 12.46 -7.48
N ALA A 788 -29.21 11.66 -8.01
CA ALA A 788 -29.84 10.57 -7.27
C ALA A 788 -30.00 9.29 -8.12
N ILE A 789 -29.92 8.14 -7.46
CA ILE A 789 -30.23 6.81 -8.03
C ILE A 789 -31.48 6.29 -7.33
N HIS A 790 -32.47 5.86 -8.10
CA HIS A 790 -33.57 5.02 -7.62
C HIS A 790 -33.37 3.62 -8.18
N ALA A 791 -33.09 2.65 -7.32
CA ALA A 791 -32.88 1.26 -7.70
C ALA A 791 -33.89 0.35 -7.00
N THR A 792 -34.35 -0.68 -7.70
CA THR A 792 -35.09 -1.80 -7.09
C THR A 792 -34.14 -2.97 -6.95
N LEU A 793 -34.00 -3.48 -5.72
CA LEU A 793 -33.23 -4.66 -5.37
C LEU A 793 -34.16 -5.84 -5.06
N ASP A 794 -33.78 -7.05 -5.46
CA ASP A 794 -34.44 -8.29 -5.04
C ASP A 794 -33.77 -8.81 -3.75
N MET A 795 -34.39 -8.52 -2.61
CA MET A 795 -33.91 -8.91 -1.29
C MET A 795 -34.70 -10.11 -0.77
N TYR A 796 -34.12 -11.30 -0.88
CA TYR A 796 -34.73 -12.54 -0.40
C TYR A 796 -36.13 -12.83 -0.99
N GLY A 797 -36.39 -12.39 -2.23
CA GLY A 797 -37.67 -12.55 -2.92
C GLY A 797 -38.64 -11.37 -2.75
N GLU A 798 -38.27 -10.34 -1.98
CA GLU A 798 -39.05 -9.11 -1.82
C GLU A 798 -38.37 -7.96 -2.58
N LEU A 799 -39.17 -7.16 -3.31
CA LEU A 799 -38.65 -6.03 -4.07
C LEU A 799 -38.57 -4.78 -3.18
N VAL A 800 -37.34 -4.37 -2.87
CA VAL A 800 -37.05 -3.21 -2.01
C VAL A 800 -36.45 -2.09 -2.87
N ASP A 801 -36.97 -0.88 -2.71
CA ASP A 801 -36.45 0.29 -3.41
C ASP A 801 -35.37 0.99 -2.56
N VAL A 802 -34.22 1.28 -3.17
CA VAL A 802 -33.10 1.99 -2.55
C VAL A 802 -32.87 3.29 -3.30
N PHE A 803 -32.83 4.38 -2.55
CA PHE A 803 -32.57 5.71 -3.05
C PHE A 803 -31.18 6.16 -2.58
N VAL A 804 -30.24 6.37 -3.50
CA VAL A 804 -28.93 6.98 -3.20
C VAL A 804 -28.97 8.43 -3.62
N PHE A 805 -28.64 9.36 -2.73
CA PHE A 805 -28.75 10.80 -3.02
C PHE A 805 -27.55 11.58 -2.47
N HIS A 806 -26.95 12.40 -3.32
CA HIS A 806 -25.95 13.40 -2.92
C HIS A 806 -26.61 14.78 -2.89
N SER A 807 -26.77 15.37 -1.69
CA SER A 807 -27.38 16.68 -1.53
C SER A 807 -26.49 17.80 -2.06
N GLY A 808 -27.09 18.81 -2.68
CA GLY A 808 -26.41 20.05 -3.00
C GLY A 808 -25.95 20.80 -1.75
N GLN A 809 -25.04 21.74 -1.97
CA GLN A 809 -24.25 22.42 -0.94
C GLN A 809 -25.07 23.38 -0.05
N GLU A 810 -24.46 23.87 1.03
CA GLU A 810 -25.15 24.69 2.04
C GLU A 810 -25.46 26.13 1.54
N GLU A 811 -24.63 26.65 0.64
CA GLU A 811 -24.61 28.03 0.17
C GLU A 811 -25.84 28.44 -0.66
N ASP A 812 -26.54 27.46 -1.25
CA ASP A 812 -27.73 27.69 -2.08
C ASP A 812 -29.00 27.06 -1.46
N PRO A 813 -29.67 27.76 -0.52
CA PRO A 813 -30.85 27.24 0.17
C PRO A 813 -32.02 26.88 -0.75
N GLU A 814 -32.20 27.60 -1.85
CA GLU A 814 -33.31 27.36 -2.79
C GLU A 814 -33.10 26.07 -3.58
N ASP A 815 -31.87 25.79 -4.00
CA ASP A 815 -31.50 24.53 -4.64
C ASP A 815 -31.78 23.36 -3.68
N ARG A 816 -31.35 23.44 -2.42
CA ARG A 816 -31.64 22.40 -1.42
C ARG A 816 -33.14 22.21 -1.18
N ARG A 817 -33.94 23.29 -1.19
CA ARG A 817 -35.40 23.20 -1.07
C ARG A 817 -35.98 22.42 -2.24
N LEU A 818 -35.66 22.82 -3.47
CA LEU A 818 -36.15 22.19 -4.70
C LEU A 818 -35.70 20.72 -4.82
N GLN A 819 -34.46 20.43 -4.45
CA GLN A 819 -33.92 19.06 -4.41
C GLN A 819 -34.68 18.21 -3.39
N SER A 820 -34.90 18.71 -2.17
CA SER A 820 -35.65 17.99 -1.14
C SER A 820 -37.10 17.70 -1.55
N GLU A 821 -37.77 18.65 -2.21
CA GLU A 821 -39.14 18.48 -2.72
C GLU A 821 -39.22 17.47 -3.86
N TYR A 822 -38.22 17.46 -4.76
CA TYR A 822 -38.14 16.47 -5.83
C TYR A 822 -37.94 15.07 -5.27
N LEU A 823 -36.96 14.90 -4.37
CA LEU A 823 -36.64 13.59 -3.78
C LEU A 823 -37.80 13.07 -2.94
N SER A 824 -38.48 13.93 -2.18
CA SER A 824 -39.68 13.57 -1.41
C SER A 824 -40.77 12.98 -2.32
N LYS A 825 -41.05 13.62 -3.46
CA LYS A 825 -42.00 13.09 -4.44
C LYS A 825 -41.53 11.79 -5.09
N LEU A 826 -40.22 11.65 -5.35
CA LEU A 826 -39.66 10.45 -5.94
C LEU A 826 -39.79 9.25 -4.99
N MET A 827 -39.42 9.40 -3.72
CA MET A 827 -39.57 8.36 -2.71
C MET A 827 -41.04 7.98 -2.51
N GLY A 828 -41.93 8.98 -2.41
CA GLY A 828 -43.37 8.76 -2.28
C GLY A 828 -44.07 8.18 -3.50
N SER A 829 -43.37 8.08 -4.65
CA SER A 829 -43.92 7.45 -5.85
C SER A 829 -43.87 5.91 -5.78
N SER A 830 -43.08 5.34 -4.88
CA SER A 830 -42.98 3.90 -4.72
C SER A 830 -43.93 3.37 -3.64
N PRO A 831 -44.72 2.32 -3.94
CA PRO A 831 -45.53 1.62 -2.94
C PRO A 831 -44.74 0.53 -2.19
N ARG A 832 -43.43 0.36 -2.48
CA ARG A 832 -42.59 -0.72 -1.95
C ARG A 832 -41.83 -0.30 -0.69
N PRO A 833 -41.36 -1.26 0.14
CA PRO A 833 -40.40 -0.97 1.20
C PRO A 833 -39.21 -0.21 0.61
N SER A 834 -38.82 0.87 1.28
CA SER A 834 -37.87 1.84 0.72
C SER A 834 -36.80 2.23 1.73
N VAL A 835 -35.55 2.37 1.26
CA VAL A 835 -34.40 2.81 2.06
C VAL A 835 -33.75 4.01 1.39
N LEU A 836 -33.47 5.05 2.16
CA LEU A 836 -32.72 6.22 1.71
C LEU A 836 -31.28 6.15 2.23
N LEU A 837 -30.32 6.08 1.32
CA LEU A 837 -28.89 6.12 1.58
C LEU A 837 -28.36 7.49 1.15
N SER A 838 -28.30 8.44 2.07
CA SER A 838 -27.94 9.82 1.74
C SER A 838 -27.31 10.58 2.89
N TYR A 839 -26.38 11.47 2.53
CA TYR A 839 -25.90 12.55 3.39
C TYR A 839 -26.80 13.78 3.21
N LEU A 840 -27.60 14.10 4.24
CA LEU A 840 -28.54 15.22 4.21
C LEU A 840 -27.88 16.47 4.83
N VAL A 841 -27.62 17.50 4.00
CA VAL A 841 -27.09 18.81 4.44
C VAL A 841 -28.22 19.64 5.10
N THR A 842 -28.80 19.12 6.18
CA THR A 842 -29.91 19.73 6.91
C THR A 842 -29.79 19.46 8.40
N LYS A 843 -30.31 20.37 9.25
CA LYS A 843 -30.41 20.10 10.69
C LYS A 843 -31.55 19.09 10.94
N PRO A 844 -31.33 18.02 11.73
CA PRO A 844 -32.37 17.06 12.06
C PRO A 844 -33.64 17.74 12.58
N LEU A 845 -34.80 17.22 12.19
CA LEU A 845 -36.15 17.68 12.58
C LEU A 845 -36.48 19.13 12.21
N LYS A 846 -35.63 19.82 11.44
CA LYS A 846 -35.79 21.23 11.06
C LYS A 846 -35.76 21.43 9.55
N GLY A 847 -36.54 22.39 9.07
CA GLY A 847 -36.55 22.79 7.67
C GLY A 847 -36.78 21.62 6.72
N ASN A 848 -35.92 21.49 5.70
CA ASN A 848 -36.00 20.47 4.66
C ASN A 848 -35.92 19.03 5.17
N TYR A 849 -35.42 18.79 6.39
CA TYR A 849 -35.48 17.46 7.01
C TYR A 849 -36.91 16.89 7.03
N ASN A 850 -37.88 17.76 7.39
CA ASN A 850 -39.31 17.41 7.43
C ASN A 850 -39.93 17.24 6.04
N THR A 851 -39.18 17.51 4.97
CA THR A 851 -39.56 17.21 3.59
C THR A 851 -39.15 15.77 3.23
N TYR A 852 -37.98 15.33 3.69
CA TYR A 852 -37.48 13.96 3.48
C TYR A 852 -38.24 12.93 4.31
N VAL A 853 -38.56 13.24 5.57
CA VAL A 853 -39.38 12.41 6.46
C VAL A 853 -40.77 13.03 6.56
N SER A 854 -41.64 12.70 5.60
CA SER A 854 -42.96 13.33 5.47
C SER A 854 -44.01 12.35 4.97
N LYS A 855 -45.29 12.73 5.10
CA LYS A 855 -46.37 11.97 4.46
C LYS A 855 -46.24 11.91 2.94
N THR A 856 -45.61 12.90 2.33
CA THR A 856 -45.40 12.96 0.88
C THR A 856 -44.34 11.95 0.45
N SER A 857 -43.26 11.80 1.22
CA SER A 857 -42.19 10.86 0.91
C SER A 857 -42.48 9.43 1.35
N GLY A 858 -43.36 9.25 2.35
CA GLY A 858 -43.61 7.93 2.94
C GLY A 858 -42.43 7.38 3.75
N MET A 859 -41.33 8.12 3.85
CA MET A 859 -40.15 7.73 4.62
C MET A 859 -40.37 8.03 6.09
N HIS A 860 -39.88 7.12 6.93
CA HIS A 860 -39.84 7.27 8.38
C HIS A 860 -38.43 7.59 8.83
N ASP A 861 -38.32 8.29 9.96
CA ASP A 861 -37.04 8.46 10.63
C ASP A 861 -36.57 7.10 11.17
N VAL A 862 -35.29 7.01 11.49
CA VAL A 862 -34.71 5.86 12.20
C VAL A 862 -35.52 5.61 13.49
N ASP A 863 -35.67 4.34 13.86
CA ASP A 863 -36.49 3.93 15.00
C ASP A 863 -36.10 4.74 16.25
N PRO A 864 -37.04 5.41 16.95
CA PRO A 864 -36.71 6.19 18.15
C PRO A 864 -36.08 5.39 19.29
N SER A 865 -36.22 4.05 19.28
CA SER A 865 -35.58 3.13 20.22
C SER A 865 -34.14 2.76 19.86
N ASP A 866 -33.68 3.17 18.67
CA ASP A 866 -32.28 3.06 18.27
C ASP A 866 -31.43 4.07 19.03
N TRP A 867 -30.75 3.57 20.07
CA TRP A 867 -29.93 4.35 20.99
C TRP A 867 -28.55 4.71 20.41
N ASP A 868 -28.20 4.15 19.25
CA ASP A 868 -26.93 4.35 18.54
C ASP A 868 -27.01 5.46 17.45
N ARG A 869 -28.09 6.26 17.48
CA ARG A 869 -28.33 7.36 16.53
C ARG A 869 -27.32 8.51 16.69
N TRP A 870 -26.33 8.60 15.81
CA TRP A 870 -25.23 9.60 15.89
C TRP A 870 -25.55 11.04 15.44
N SER A 871 -26.80 11.39 15.10
CA SER A 871 -27.12 12.72 14.53
C SER A 871 -27.52 13.78 15.59
N ARG A 872 -26.57 14.54 16.15
CA ARG A 872 -26.83 15.86 16.80
C ARG A 872 -26.13 16.99 16.04
N ALA A 873 -26.92 17.87 15.40
CA ALA A 873 -26.43 19.07 14.75
C ALA A 873 -26.38 20.27 15.71
N GLY A 874 -25.21 20.91 15.81
CA GLY A 874 -25.09 22.37 15.79
C GLY A 874 -24.60 23.08 17.05
N SER A 875 -23.28 23.18 17.20
CA SER A 875 -22.60 24.44 17.56
C SER A 875 -21.13 24.36 17.10
N THR A 876 -20.82 25.13 16.06
CA THR A 876 -19.50 25.58 15.60
C THR A 876 -18.27 25.10 16.39
N LEU A 877 -17.49 24.17 15.82
CA LEU A 877 -16.03 24.11 15.94
C LEU A 877 -15.45 23.64 14.59
N PRO A 878 -14.32 24.19 14.11
CA PRO A 878 -13.81 23.93 12.77
C PRO A 878 -13.20 22.53 12.63
N LEU A 879 -13.48 21.92 11.48
CA LEU A 879 -12.90 20.74 10.85
C LEU A 879 -11.39 20.59 11.14
N TRP A 880 -10.95 19.63 11.96
CA TRP A 880 -9.56 19.10 11.92
C TRP A 880 -9.35 17.67 12.46
N LEU A 881 -10.34 16.95 13.00
CA LEU A 881 -10.10 15.63 13.63
C LEU A 881 -11.19 14.63 13.27
N TYR A 882 -11.01 13.82 12.23
CA TYR A 882 -11.77 12.57 12.00
C TYR A 882 -11.10 11.71 10.91
N LEU A 883 -9.86 11.28 11.14
CA LEU A 883 -9.24 10.29 10.25
C LEU A 883 -8.27 9.37 10.99
N SER A 884 -8.81 8.50 11.84
CA SER A 884 -8.28 7.15 12.11
C SER A 884 -8.96 6.52 13.31
N SER A 885 -9.84 5.51 13.11
CA SER A 885 -9.95 4.30 13.94
C SER A 885 -11.37 3.69 13.95
N VAL A 886 -11.70 2.88 12.93
CA VAL A 886 -12.73 1.82 12.94
C VAL A 886 -12.41 1.10 11.61
N LEU A 887 -11.83 -0.10 11.53
CA LEU A 887 -12.06 -1.33 12.29
C LEU A 887 -10.96 -2.37 11.89
N VAL A 888 -10.55 -3.27 12.81
CA VAL A 888 -10.27 -4.72 12.58
C VAL A 888 -10.52 -5.49 13.89
N SER A 889 -11.72 -6.05 14.05
CA SER A 889 -11.97 -7.46 14.47
C SER A 889 -13.28 -7.68 15.24
N SER A 890 -13.99 -8.71 14.78
CA SER A 890 -15.33 -9.11 15.13
C SER A 890 -15.42 -10.23 16.19
N MET A 891 -16.65 -10.36 16.73
CA MET A 891 -17.29 -11.54 17.34
C MET A 891 -17.05 -11.88 18.83
N THR A 892 -18.02 -11.52 19.67
CA THR A 892 -18.92 -12.50 20.33
C THR A 892 -20.31 -11.89 20.55
N VAL A 893 -21.35 -12.52 20.00
CA VAL A 893 -22.75 -12.16 20.24
C VAL A 893 -23.20 -12.75 21.59
N ARG A 894 -23.52 -11.89 22.56
CA ARG A 894 -24.44 -12.19 23.67
C ARG A 894 -25.28 -10.94 23.95
N GLY A 895 -26.60 -11.08 23.85
CA GLY A 895 -27.54 -9.97 24.07
C GLY A 895 -27.52 -9.48 25.52
N VAL A 896 -27.50 -8.16 25.71
CA VAL A 896 -27.51 -7.47 27.01
C VAL A 896 -28.13 -6.09 26.74
N THR A 897 -29.37 -5.84 27.14
CA THR A 897 -29.78 -5.04 28.32
C THR A 897 -29.06 -3.70 28.45
N ALA A 898 -29.82 -2.61 28.67
CA ALA A 898 -29.30 -1.25 28.83
C ALA A 898 -27.94 -1.21 29.55
N ALA A 899 -26.94 -0.59 28.90
CA ALA A 899 -25.57 -0.55 29.39
C ALA A 899 -25.53 0.01 30.82
N GLY A 900 -25.06 -0.81 31.76
CA GLY A 900 -24.82 -0.42 33.14
C GLY A 900 -23.34 -0.07 33.35
N PRO A 901 -22.95 0.38 34.55
CA PRO A 901 -21.57 0.76 34.87
C PRO A 901 -20.52 -0.35 34.68
N GLY A 902 -20.95 -1.63 34.61
CA GLY A 902 -20.09 -2.80 34.36
C GLY A 902 -20.09 -3.32 32.92
N ASP A 903 -20.46 -2.47 31.97
CA ASP A 903 -20.34 -2.76 30.55
C ASP A 903 -19.02 -2.19 29.98
N ALA A 904 -18.30 -2.98 29.17
CA ALA A 904 -17.04 -2.55 28.56
C ALA A 904 -17.22 -1.31 27.66
N GLY A 905 -18.39 -1.14 27.04
CA GLY A 905 -18.76 0.06 26.30
C GLY A 905 -18.86 1.29 27.19
N THR A 906 -19.36 1.16 28.42
CA THR A 906 -19.39 2.26 29.40
C THR A 906 -17.98 2.66 29.84
N VAL A 907 -17.08 1.70 30.05
CA VAL A 907 -15.67 2.00 30.35
C VAL A 907 -15.02 2.72 29.19
N ARG A 908 -15.28 2.27 27.95
CA ARG A 908 -14.81 2.93 26.73
C ARG A 908 -15.31 4.37 26.63
N THR A 909 -16.60 4.65 26.86
CA THR A 909 -17.08 6.05 26.78
C THR A 909 -16.51 6.92 27.90
N ALA A 910 -16.21 6.36 29.07
CA ALA A 910 -15.50 7.09 30.12
C ALA A 910 -14.04 7.40 29.75
N ILE A 911 -13.35 6.50 29.03
CA ILE A 911 -12.03 6.74 28.45
C ILE A 911 -12.10 7.80 27.35
N GLU A 912 -13.10 7.76 26.47
CA GLU A 912 -13.30 8.81 25.46
C GLU A 912 -13.56 10.18 26.11
N ALA A 913 -14.35 10.22 27.19
CA ALA A 913 -14.52 11.42 27.99
C ALA A 913 -13.18 11.89 28.60
N MET A 914 -12.35 10.96 29.10
CA MET A 914 -10.98 11.25 29.58
C MET A 914 -10.09 11.80 28.46
N ASN A 915 -10.17 11.27 27.25
CA ASN A 915 -9.39 11.70 26.09
C ASN A 915 -9.71 13.12 25.61
N ASN A 916 -10.82 13.73 26.07
CA ASN A 916 -11.02 15.18 25.87
C ASN A 916 -10.00 16.05 26.62
N PHE A 917 -9.32 15.50 27.62
CA PHE A 917 -8.19 16.15 28.29
C PHE A 917 -6.85 15.84 27.62
N TYR A 918 -6.81 14.95 26.63
CA TYR A 918 -5.58 14.56 25.95
C TYR A 918 -5.10 15.66 24.99
N ASN A 919 -3.86 16.08 25.13
CA ASN A 919 -3.19 17.02 24.24
C ASN A 919 -2.27 16.26 23.29
N GLU A 920 -2.68 16.18 22.02
CA GLU A 920 -1.95 15.48 20.97
C GLU A 920 -0.55 16.05 20.68
N THR A 921 -0.27 17.30 21.07
CA THR A 921 1.06 17.90 20.89
C THR A 921 2.03 17.46 21.98
N THR A 922 1.57 17.36 23.23
CA THR A 922 2.41 16.99 24.37
C THR A 922 2.38 15.49 24.66
N GLY A 923 1.35 14.77 24.22
CA GLY A 923 1.13 13.37 24.57
C GLY A 923 0.66 13.16 26.00
N LEU A 924 0.16 14.21 26.67
CA LEU A 924 -0.32 14.20 28.05
C LEU A 924 -1.84 14.38 28.12
N TRP A 925 -2.47 13.84 29.15
CA TRP A 925 -3.80 14.27 29.59
C TRP A 925 -3.65 15.55 30.43
N ASP A 926 -3.69 16.69 29.74
CA ASP A 926 -3.48 18.04 30.28
C ASP A 926 -4.55 18.45 31.31
N THR A 927 -4.28 19.52 32.07
CA THR A 927 -5.08 20.11 33.18
C THR A 927 -4.82 19.57 34.59
N GLY A 928 -3.89 18.62 34.75
CA GLY A 928 -3.44 18.10 36.05
C GLY A 928 -1.90 17.96 36.14
N PRO A 929 -1.38 17.53 37.30
CA PRO A 929 0.04 17.19 37.49
C PRO A 929 0.51 16.07 36.55
N TRP A 930 1.80 16.04 36.25
CA TRP A 930 2.37 15.15 35.23
C TRP A 930 2.07 13.66 35.47
N TRP A 931 2.13 13.21 36.73
CA TRP A 931 1.85 11.83 37.10
C TRP A 931 0.40 11.37 36.86
N HIS A 932 -0.59 12.28 36.76
CA HIS A 932 -1.95 11.91 36.37
C HIS A 932 -1.96 11.25 34.98
N SER A 933 -1.14 11.75 34.05
CA SER A 933 -1.03 11.10 32.73
C SER A 933 -0.46 9.68 32.80
N GLY A 934 0.39 9.38 33.78
CA GLY A 934 0.84 8.02 34.07
C GLY A 934 -0.31 7.12 34.57
N VAL A 935 -1.17 7.63 35.45
CA VAL A 935 -2.36 6.91 35.94
C VAL A 935 -3.38 6.67 34.82
N ALA A 936 -3.67 7.70 34.02
CA ALA A 936 -4.53 7.62 32.84
C ALA A 936 -3.98 6.62 31.81
N LEU A 937 -2.68 6.68 31.49
CA LEU A 937 -2.03 5.72 30.59
C LEU A 937 -2.15 4.29 31.13
N ARG A 938 -1.94 4.09 32.44
CA ARG A 938 -2.13 2.80 33.09
C ARG A 938 -3.58 2.31 32.99
N ALA A 939 -4.56 3.18 33.18
CA ALA A 939 -5.98 2.85 33.05
C ALA A 939 -6.33 2.42 31.61
N VAL A 940 -5.83 3.14 30.60
CA VAL A 940 -5.97 2.79 29.18
C VAL A 940 -5.30 1.45 28.85
N ALA A 941 -4.08 1.22 29.36
CA ALA A 941 -3.38 -0.05 29.19
C ALA A 941 -4.12 -1.22 29.85
N GLU A 942 -4.61 -1.05 31.08
CA GLU A 942 -5.37 -2.09 31.79
C GLU A 942 -6.74 -2.35 31.15
N TYR A 943 -7.42 -1.33 30.60
CA TYR A 943 -8.59 -1.53 29.76
C TYR A 943 -8.28 -2.41 28.54
N MET A 944 -7.16 -2.15 27.84
CA MET A 944 -6.70 -2.98 26.73
C MET A 944 -6.33 -4.41 27.16
N LEU A 945 -5.81 -4.61 28.37
CA LEU A 945 -5.55 -5.94 28.93
C LEU A 945 -6.83 -6.72 29.22
N VAL A 946 -7.78 -6.08 29.92
CA VAL A 946 -9.03 -6.73 30.36
C VAL A 946 -9.95 -7.03 29.17
N THR A 947 -10.04 -6.11 28.21
CA THR A 947 -10.94 -6.28 27.04
C THR A 947 -10.28 -6.97 25.85
N GLY A 948 -8.95 -7.03 25.80
CA GLY A 948 -8.19 -7.46 24.62
C GLY A 948 -8.13 -6.42 23.50
N SER A 949 -8.71 -5.23 23.68
CA SER A 949 -8.69 -4.14 22.68
C SER A 949 -7.25 -3.66 22.40
N LYS A 950 -7.02 -3.19 21.17
CA LYS A 950 -5.78 -2.52 20.75
C LYS A 950 -6.00 -1.08 20.28
N GLU A 951 -7.20 -0.56 20.50
CA GLU A 951 -7.66 0.74 19.97
C GLU A 951 -6.78 1.92 20.39
N TYR A 952 -6.22 1.89 21.59
CA TYR A 952 -5.40 2.97 22.14
C TYR A 952 -3.89 2.69 22.12
N VAL A 953 -3.43 1.65 21.42
CA VAL A 953 -2.00 1.31 21.37
C VAL A 953 -1.18 2.44 20.78
N ASP A 954 -1.61 3.04 19.67
CA ASP A 954 -0.87 4.12 19.01
C ASP A 954 -0.80 5.38 19.88
N MET A 955 -1.90 5.71 20.58
CA MET A 955 -1.94 6.81 21.56
C MET A 955 -0.97 6.54 22.71
N ALA A 956 -1.00 5.33 23.29
CA ALA A 956 -0.12 4.93 24.37
C ALA A 956 1.36 4.93 23.96
N VAL A 957 1.68 4.45 22.76
CA VAL A 957 3.03 4.49 22.19
C VAL A 957 3.49 5.93 22.03
N TYR A 958 2.67 6.79 21.44
CA TYR A 958 2.99 8.19 21.25
C TYR A 958 3.20 8.95 22.57
N THR A 959 2.34 8.71 23.58
CA THR A 959 2.53 9.23 24.94
C THR A 959 3.89 8.82 25.48
N VAL A 960 4.24 7.53 25.41
CA VAL A 960 5.52 7.04 25.94
C VAL A 960 6.71 7.63 25.19
N ASP A 961 6.67 7.64 23.86
CA ASP A 961 7.75 8.18 23.04
C ASP A 961 7.98 9.67 23.34
N THR A 962 6.90 10.45 23.49
CA THR A 962 6.97 11.89 23.75
C THR A 962 7.41 12.19 25.19
N GLN A 963 6.86 11.47 26.18
CA GLN A 963 7.11 11.71 27.60
C GLN A 963 8.37 11.03 28.14
N SER A 964 9.03 10.19 27.35
CA SER A 964 10.38 9.70 27.63
C SER A 964 11.46 10.78 27.48
N ALA A 965 11.12 11.94 26.90
CA ALA A 965 12.03 13.06 26.76
C ALA A 965 12.37 13.72 28.11
N PRO A 966 13.51 14.43 28.20
CA PRO A 966 13.85 15.23 29.37
C PRO A 966 12.76 16.20 29.82
N LEU A 967 12.45 16.21 31.12
CA LEU A 967 11.50 17.14 31.73
C LEU A 967 12.16 18.52 31.96
N ASP A 968 11.41 19.59 31.71
CA ASP A 968 11.89 20.98 31.80
C ASP A 968 12.15 21.47 33.23
N TRP A 969 11.77 20.70 34.24
CA TRP A 969 11.97 21.05 35.65
C TRP A 969 13.09 20.26 36.32
N TRP A 970 13.57 20.80 37.43
CA TRP A 970 14.78 20.37 38.11
C TRP A 970 14.62 19.00 38.77
N PRO A 971 15.67 18.15 38.83
CA PRO A 971 16.98 18.34 38.20
C PRO A 971 16.93 17.86 36.76
N GLU A 972 16.79 18.81 35.81
CA GLU A 972 16.73 18.66 34.34
C GLU A 972 16.51 17.20 33.92
N GLY A 973 15.26 16.74 34.04
CA GLY A 973 14.90 15.31 34.03
C GLY A 973 15.66 14.58 32.94
N GLY A 974 16.45 13.56 33.27
CA GLY A 974 17.40 12.95 32.34
C GLY A 974 16.78 12.12 31.21
N GLY A 975 15.53 12.41 30.84
CA GLY A 975 14.62 11.54 30.08
C GLY A 975 14.17 10.36 30.92
N ASP A 976 13.58 9.37 30.24
CA ASP A 976 13.19 8.08 30.81
C ASP A 976 12.31 8.26 32.07
N PHE A 977 11.26 9.09 32.00
CA PHE A 977 10.27 9.27 33.07
C PHE A 977 10.82 9.66 34.47
N ARG A 978 11.99 10.30 34.55
CA ARG A 978 12.60 10.75 35.80
C ARG A 978 12.04 12.10 36.27
N ALA A 979 11.40 12.11 37.44
CA ALA A 979 10.88 13.30 38.10
C ALA A 979 11.68 13.69 39.36
N ASP A 980 11.32 14.83 39.96
CA ASP A 980 11.83 15.34 41.25
C ASP A 980 11.11 14.77 42.47
N SER A 981 10.16 13.88 42.24
CA SER A 981 9.55 13.02 43.23
C SER A 981 9.59 11.57 42.75
N THR A 982 9.84 10.64 43.68
CA THR A 982 9.98 9.21 43.34
C THR A 982 8.63 8.56 43.00
N ASP A 983 7.53 9.06 43.55
CA ASP A 983 6.18 8.60 43.24
C ASP A 983 5.76 8.93 41.81
N ASP A 984 6.02 10.15 41.33
CA ASP A 984 5.73 10.55 39.94
C ASP A 984 6.36 9.57 38.94
N THR A 985 7.63 9.22 39.12
CA THR A 985 8.31 8.18 38.31
C THR A 985 7.66 6.79 38.51
N GLY A 986 7.28 6.43 39.73
CA GLY A 986 6.62 5.15 40.03
C GLY A 986 5.28 4.95 39.29
N TRP A 987 4.49 6.02 39.12
CA TRP A 987 3.24 5.97 38.37
C TRP A 987 3.45 5.61 36.89
N TRP A 988 4.45 6.23 36.25
CA TRP A 988 4.83 5.93 34.87
C TRP A 988 5.41 4.53 34.73
N ALA A 989 6.30 4.12 35.63
CA ALA A 989 6.89 2.79 35.63
C ALA A 989 5.82 1.69 35.64
N LEU A 990 4.79 1.84 36.48
CA LEU A 990 3.68 0.89 36.54
C LEU A 990 2.83 0.92 35.26
N ALA A 991 2.61 2.08 34.65
CA ALA A 991 1.95 2.19 33.34
C ALA A 991 2.74 1.44 32.25
N LEU A 992 4.06 1.57 32.23
CA LEU A 992 4.96 0.89 31.30
C LEU A 992 4.92 -0.63 31.47
N THR A 993 4.84 -1.15 32.70
CA THR A 993 4.66 -2.60 32.91
C THR A 993 3.34 -3.11 32.31
N SER A 994 2.24 -2.36 32.47
CA SER A 994 0.95 -2.73 31.88
C SER A 994 0.98 -2.64 30.35
N LEU A 995 1.67 -1.64 29.77
CA LEU A 995 1.84 -1.52 28.32
C LEU A 995 2.72 -2.63 27.73
N TYR A 996 3.73 -3.10 28.47
CA TYR A 996 4.48 -4.30 28.12
C TYR A 996 3.57 -5.53 28.03
N GLU A 997 2.69 -5.74 28.99
CA GLU A 997 1.73 -6.85 28.97
C GLU A 997 0.76 -6.75 27.77
N VAL A 998 0.37 -5.53 27.37
CA VAL A 998 -0.49 -5.31 26.19
C VAL A 998 0.26 -5.62 24.89
N THR A 999 1.49 -5.16 24.75
CA THR A 999 2.20 -5.11 23.46
C THR A 999 3.21 -6.24 23.25
N GLY A 1000 3.72 -6.82 24.34
CA GLY A 1000 4.87 -7.72 24.33
C GLY A 1000 6.21 -7.04 23.99
N ASN A 1001 6.24 -5.71 23.85
CA ASN A 1001 7.44 -4.97 23.46
C ASN A 1001 8.36 -4.74 24.66
N SER A 1002 9.51 -5.41 24.68
CA SER A 1002 10.46 -5.36 25.80
C SER A 1002 10.98 -3.97 26.13
N THR A 1003 10.91 -2.99 25.22
CA THR A 1003 11.31 -1.60 25.49
C THR A 1003 10.58 -1.00 26.69
N TYR A 1004 9.27 -1.22 26.83
CA TYR A 1004 8.51 -0.69 27.97
C TYR A 1004 8.92 -1.34 29.29
N LEU A 1005 9.21 -2.65 29.25
CA LEU A 1005 9.72 -3.38 30.40
C LEU A 1005 11.13 -2.89 30.78
N ASP A 1006 11.98 -2.57 29.79
CA ASP A 1006 13.33 -2.06 30.04
C ASP A 1006 13.31 -0.63 30.59
N LEU A 1007 12.40 0.23 30.12
CA LEU A 1007 12.17 1.56 30.71
C LEU A 1007 11.67 1.45 32.16
N ALA A 1008 10.73 0.57 32.45
CA ALA A 1008 10.27 0.35 33.84
C ALA A 1008 11.39 -0.10 34.79
N LYS A 1009 12.41 -0.83 34.30
CA LYS A 1009 13.60 -1.19 35.09
C LYS A 1009 14.52 0.01 35.31
N ILE A 1010 14.63 0.91 34.33
CA ILE A 1010 15.39 2.15 34.47
C ILE A 1010 14.74 3.05 35.52
N ASP A 1011 13.42 3.15 35.49
CA ASP A 1011 12.63 3.93 36.45
C ASP A 1011 12.73 3.36 37.86
N GLU A 1012 12.64 2.02 38.01
CA GLU A 1012 12.87 1.33 39.28
C GLU A 1012 14.25 1.63 39.85
N ALA A 1013 15.29 1.54 39.02
CA ALA A 1013 16.66 1.80 39.46
C ALA A 1013 16.82 3.26 39.92
N TYR A 1014 16.19 4.20 39.22
CA TYR A 1014 16.17 5.61 39.61
C TYR A 1014 15.45 5.83 40.94
N MET A 1015 14.30 5.19 41.15
CA MET A 1015 13.61 5.24 42.45
C MET A 1015 14.52 4.68 43.56
N TYR A 1016 15.18 3.54 43.32
CA TYR A 1016 16.05 2.89 44.30
C TYR A 1016 17.30 3.70 44.67
N ASP A 1017 17.80 4.59 43.79
CA ASP A 1017 18.89 5.52 44.13
C ASP A 1017 18.53 6.45 45.31
N TYR A 1018 17.25 6.58 45.62
CA TYR A 1018 16.73 7.34 46.76
C TYR A 1018 16.32 6.47 47.94
N TRP A 1019 16.67 5.18 47.93
CA TRP A 1019 16.60 4.32 49.09
C TRP A 1019 17.57 4.78 50.18
N ASN A 1020 17.06 5.26 51.29
CA ASN A 1020 17.87 5.85 52.34
C ASN A 1020 18.00 4.92 53.55
N THR A 1021 19.19 4.32 53.72
CA THR A 1021 19.49 3.52 54.92
C THR A 1021 20.01 4.34 56.10
N THR A 1022 20.29 5.63 55.91
CA THR A 1022 20.87 6.51 56.93
C THR A 1022 19.80 7.07 57.86
N THR A 1023 18.61 7.35 57.33
CA THR A 1023 17.42 7.74 58.11
C THR A 1023 16.39 6.62 58.05
N CYS A 1024 15.76 6.32 59.19
CA CYS A 1024 14.66 5.35 59.30
C CYS A 1024 14.97 3.90 58.86
N GLY A 1025 16.26 3.54 58.73
CA GLY A 1025 16.70 2.16 58.48
C GLY A 1025 16.40 1.62 57.07
N GLY A 1026 15.90 2.47 56.16
CA GLY A 1026 15.44 2.10 54.83
C GLY A 1026 14.34 3.05 54.35
N GLY A 1027 13.71 2.67 53.24
CA GLY A 1027 12.62 3.43 52.62
C GLY A 1027 13.09 4.41 51.56
N LEU A 1028 12.20 4.67 50.60
CA LEU A 1028 12.36 5.69 49.58
C LEU A 1028 12.01 7.07 50.12
N ILE A 1029 12.86 8.03 49.76
CA ILE A 1029 12.59 9.45 49.88
C ILE A 1029 11.63 9.87 48.77
N TRP A 1030 10.55 10.55 49.15
CA TRP A 1030 9.60 11.13 48.21
C TRP A 1030 10.19 12.32 47.45
N ASN A 1031 10.41 13.42 48.17
CA ASN A 1031 10.85 14.69 47.61
C ASN A 1031 12.38 14.68 47.48
N ILE A 1032 12.85 14.48 46.24
CA ILE A 1032 14.26 14.38 45.89
C ILE A 1032 15.05 15.68 46.17
N PRO A 1033 14.50 16.89 45.92
CA PRO A 1033 15.16 18.13 46.30
C PRO A 1033 15.50 18.26 47.79
N THR A 1034 14.56 17.93 48.69
CA THR A 1034 14.73 18.16 50.13
C THR A 1034 15.35 16.97 50.85
N ARG A 1035 15.08 15.74 50.38
CA ARG A 1035 15.56 14.48 50.94
C ARG A 1035 15.22 14.22 52.40
N THR A 1036 14.11 14.78 52.88
CA THR A 1036 13.68 14.70 54.28
C THR A 1036 12.52 13.75 54.53
N TYR A 1037 11.65 13.53 53.54
CA TYR A 1037 10.35 12.90 53.78
C TYR A 1037 10.24 11.50 53.16
N HIS A 1038 10.01 10.51 54.04
CA HIS A 1038 9.62 9.15 53.69
C HIS A 1038 8.10 9.05 53.74
N ASN A 1039 7.43 9.14 52.59
CA ASN A 1039 5.99 9.01 52.50
C ASN A 1039 5.56 7.58 52.13
N ALA A 1040 4.32 7.25 52.41
CA ALA A 1040 3.77 5.92 52.14
C ALA A 1040 3.72 5.64 50.63
N ILE A 1041 3.23 6.59 49.82
CA ILE A 1041 2.97 6.35 48.40
C ILE A 1041 4.22 5.95 47.60
N SER A 1042 5.37 6.61 47.79
CA SER A 1042 6.59 6.29 47.02
C SER A 1042 7.04 4.85 47.27
N ASN A 1043 6.89 4.40 48.52
CA ASN A 1043 7.27 3.09 49.00
C ASN A 1043 6.29 2.01 48.53
N GLU A 1044 4.99 2.28 48.59
CA GLU A 1044 3.95 1.39 48.07
C GLU A 1044 4.04 1.18 46.55
N LEU A 1045 4.31 2.23 45.78
CA LEU A 1045 4.53 2.13 44.33
C LEU A 1045 5.75 1.28 44.01
N TYR A 1046 6.83 1.46 44.77
CA TYR A 1046 8.05 0.68 44.61
C TYR A 1046 7.85 -0.79 44.96
N LEU A 1047 7.06 -1.08 46.00
CA LEU A 1047 6.65 -2.44 46.34
C LEU A 1047 5.87 -3.09 45.19
N GLU A 1048 4.86 -2.41 44.64
CA GLU A 1048 4.09 -2.93 43.50
C GLU A 1048 4.98 -3.15 42.29
N LEU A 1049 5.83 -2.17 41.94
CA LEU A 1049 6.69 -2.21 40.78
C LEU A 1049 7.70 -3.36 40.85
N THR A 1050 8.42 -3.51 41.96
CA THR A 1050 9.44 -4.56 42.11
C THR A 1050 8.82 -5.95 42.15
N ALA A 1051 7.69 -6.14 42.84
CA ALA A 1051 6.98 -7.42 42.82
C ALA A 1051 6.46 -7.76 41.41
N LYS A 1052 5.92 -6.76 40.69
CA LYS A 1052 5.43 -6.95 39.31
C LYS A 1052 6.55 -7.22 38.32
N LEU A 1053 7.69 -6.53 38.41
CA LEU A 1053 8.87 -6.78 37.57
C LEU A 1053 9.38 -8.21 37.75
N HIS A 1054 9.45 -8.72 38.99
CA HIS A 1054 9.77 -10.12 39.24
C HIS A 1054 8.79 -11.06 38.53
N ASN A 1055 7.48 -10.81 38.67
CA ASN A 1055 6.45 -11.64 38.05
C ASN A 1055 6.50 -11.62 36.51
N LEU A 1056 6.98 -10.53 35.91
CA LEU A 1056 7.11 -10.37 34.45
C LEU A 1056 8.41 -10.92 33.87
N ILE A 1057 9.45 -11.13 34.69
CA ILE A 1057 10.79 -11.53 34.24
C ILE A 1057 11.06 -12.98 34.68
N PRO A 1058 10.97 -13.97 33.77
CA PRO A 1058 11.16 -15.37 34.12
C PRO A 1058 12.53 -15.63 34.76
N GLY A 1059 12.52 -16.22 35.96
CA GLY A 1059 13.74 -16.57 36.68
C GLY A 1059 14.45 -15.40 37.37
N ASP A 1060 13.83 -14.22 37.42
CA ASP A 1060 14.34 -13.12 38.23
C ASP A 1060 14.42 -13.52 39.71
N THR A 1061 15.42 -13.00 40.40
CA THR A 1061 15.53 -13.08 41.87
C THR A 1061 15.92 -11.75 42.49
N PHE A 1062 16.31 -10.77 41.66
CA PHE A 1062 16.75 -9.47 42.12
C PHE A 1062 15.54 -8.65 42.57
N TYR A 1063 14.53 -8.49 41.72
CA TYR A 1063 13.35 -7.70 42.06
C TYR A 1063 12.51 -8.34 43.16
N LEU A 1064 12.48 -9.68 43.24
CA LEU A 1064 11.90 -10.37 44.40
C LEU A 1064 12.58 -9.98 45.71
N SER A 1065 13.92 -9.92 45.73
CA SER A 1065 14.67 -9.53 46.93
C SER A 1065 14.40 -8.07 47.34
N GLN A 1066 14.21 -7.19 46.35
CA GLN A 1066 13.88 -5.78 46.57
C GLN A 1066 12.45 -5.62 47.10
N ALA A 1067 11.48 -6.34 46.53
CA ALA A 1067 10.10 -6.31 46.99
C ALA A 1067 9.94 -6.83 48.42
N LEU A 1068 10.63 -7.93 48.76
CA LEU A 1068 10.67 -8.45 50.14
C LEU A 1068 11.29 -7.44 51.11
N LYS A 1069 12.42 -6.85 50.73
CA LYS A 1069 13.11 -5.84 51.55
C LYS A 1069 12.23 -4.61 51.78
N GLU A 1070 11.55 -4.14 50.74
CA GLU A 1070 10.63 -3.00 50.84
C GLU A 1070 9.46 -3.31 51.77
N TRP A 1071 8.80 -4.47 51.59
CA TRP A 1071 7.69 -4.85 52.46
C TRP A 1071 8.10 -5.02 53.93
N ASP A 1072 9.24 -5.67 54.17
CA ASP A 1072 9.78 -5.86 55.54
C ASP A 1072 10.03 -4.51 56.22
N TRP A 1073 10.55 -3.53 55.48
CA TRP A 1073 10.73 -2.17 55.97
C TRP A 1073 9.37 -1.50 56.21
N PHE A 1074 8.50 -1.43 55.21
CA PHE A 1074 7.22 -0.75 55.25
C PHE A 1074 6.36 -1.22 56.43
N ASN A 1075 6.25 -2.55 56.60
CA ASN A 1075 5.47 -3.16 57.67
C ASN A 1075 6.05 -2.89 59.08
N ALA A 1076 7.36 -2.61 59.19
CA ALA A 1076 8.01 -2.30 60.45
C ALA A 1076 7.94 -0.81 60.85
N THR A 1077 7.59 0.08 59.92
CA THR A 1077 7.60 1.54 60.13
C THR A 1077 6.51 2.07 61.09
N GLY A 1078 5.42 1.31 61.24
CA GLY A 1078 4.24 1.76 61.99
C GLY A 1078 3.34 2.74 61.23
N MET A 1079 3.55 2.95 59.92
CA MET A 1079 2.64 3.74 59.07
C MET A 1079 1.23 3.14 59.00
N ILE A 1080 1.11 1.80 59.10
CA ILE A 1080 -0.16 1.12 59.36
C ILE A 1080 -0.54 1.38 60.83
N ASN A 1081 -1.52 2.25 61.05
CA ASN A 1081 -1.94 2.67 62.39
C ASN A 1081 -2.82 1.62 63.08
N SER A 1082 -3.21 1.92 64.33
CA SER A 1082 -4.01 1.02 65.15
C SER A 1082 -5.43 0.71 64.61
N LYS A 1083 -5.90 1.44 63.59
CA LYS A 1083 -7.16 1.17 62.90
C LYS A 1083 -6.98 0.27 61.66
N GLY A 1084 -5.74 -0.13 61.33
CA GLY A 1084 -5.45 -0.87 60.10
C GLY A 1084 -5.43 0.01 58.85
N LEU A 1085 -5.28 1.33 59.01
CA LEU A 1085 -5.21 2.31 57.93
C LEU A 1085 -3.79 2.91 57.85
N ILE A 1086 -3.38 3.34 56.68
CA ILE A 1086 -2.05 3.89 56.41
C ILE A 1086 -2.08 5.41 56.46
N ASN A 1087 -1.25 6.00 57.33
CA ASN A 1087 -1.01 7.44 57.35
C ASN A 1087 0.02 7.84 56.29
N ASP A 1088 0.05 9.13 55.96
CA ASP A 1088 0.83 9.70 54.84
C ASP A 1088 2.33 9.38 54.84
N GLY A 1089 2.95 9.20 56.02
CA GLY A 1089 4.38 8.92 56.08
C GLY A 1089 4.98 8.94 57.48
N LEU A 1090 6.31 9.08 57.52
CA LEU A 1090 7.08 9.24 58.74
C LEU A 1090 7.42 10.70 59.03
N THR A 1091 7.74 11.00 60.29
CA THR A 1091 8.20 12.32 60.72
C THR A 1091 9.51 12.73 60.03
N GLU A 1092 9.56 13.96 59.51
CA GLU A 1092 10.74 14.51 58.83
C GLU A 1092 11.91 14.87 59.77
N ASP A 1093 11.68 14.87 61.09
CA ASP A 1093 12.69 15.20 62.12
C ASP A 1093 13.61 14.02 62.48
N SER A 1094 13.67 12.99 61.63
CA SER A 1094 14.45 11.76 61.82
C SER A 1094 14.03 10.90 63.03
N SER A 1095 12.90 11.19 63.70
CA SER A 1095 12.37 10.31 64.75
C SER A 1095 11.76 9.02 64.19
N CYS A 1096 11.45 8.97 62.89
CA CYS A 1096 11.01 7.78 62.16
C CYS A 1096 9.80 7.11 62.77
N VAL A 1097 8.87 7.93 63.26
CA VAL A 1097 7.56 7.49 63.75
C VAL A 1097 6.49 7.94 62.76
N ASN A 1098 5.38 7.21 62.73
CA ASN A 1098 4.21 7.61 61.97
C ASN A 1098 3.83 9.07 62.29
N ASN A 1099 3.73 9.90 61.25
CA ASN A 1099 3.48 11.33 61.38
C ASN A 1099 2.04 11.68 61.78
N GLY A 1100 1.12 10.71 61.77
CA GLY A 1100 -0.30 10.89 62.10
C GLY A 1100 -1.06 11.80 61.13
N GLN A 1101 -0.50 12.10 59.96
CA GLN A 1101 -1.12 12.91 58.90
C GLN A 1101 -2.33 12.19 58.27
N PRO A 1102 -3.17 12.88 57.48
CA PRO A 1102 -4.39 12.32 56.92
C PRO A 1102 -4.21 10.94 56.25
N VAL A 1103 -5.26 10.13 56.37
CA VAL A 1103 -5.38 8.82 55.70
C VAL A 1103 -6.04 9.07 54.35
N TRP A 1104 -5.26 8.97 53.28
CA TRP A 1104 -5.74 9.10 51.91
C TRP A 1104 -6.11 7.74 51.32
N SER A 1105 -7.14 7.67 50.46
CA SER A 1105 -7.60 6.38 49.94
C SER A 1105 -6.56 5.65 49.08
N TYR A 1106 -5.79 6.39 48.25
CA TYR A 1106 -4.78 5.81 47.35
C TYR A 1106 -3.68 5.02 48.07
N ASN A 1107 -3.20 5.50 49.24
CA ASN A 1107 -2.22 4.77 50.05
C ASN A 1107 -2.77 3.41 50.50
N GLN A 1108 -4.08 3.35 50.74
CA GLN A 1108 -4.74 2.11 51.11
C GLN A 1108 -4.93 1.17 49.91
N GLY A 1109 -4.75 1.67 48.69
CA GLY A 1109 -5.01 0.96 47.44
C GLY A 1109 -3.76 0.37 46.81
N VAL A 1110 -2.73 1.19 46.64
CA VAL A 1110 -1.47 0.79 46.00
C VAL A 1110 -0.82 -0.35 46.78
N VAL A 1111 -0.83 -0.26 48.12
CA VAL A 1111 -0.34 -1.36 48.98
C VAL A 1111 -1.07 -2.68 48.75
N LEU A 1112 -2.38 -2.67 48.43
CA LEU A 1112 -3.14 -3.89 48.16
C LEU A 1112 -2.65 -4.52 46.87
N ALA A 1113 -2.47 -3.70 45.83
CA ALA A 1113 -1.93 -4.16 44.56
C ALA A 1113 -0.51 -4.72 44.73
N GLY A 1114 0.35 -4.04 45.50
CA GLY A 1114 1.69 -4.50 45.81
C GLY A 1114 1.73 -5.81 46.59
N LEU A 1115 0.87 -5.98 47.60
CA LEU A 1115 0.76 -7.23 48.36
C LEU A 1115 0.21 -8.40 47.53
N VAL A 1116 -0.68 -8.12 46.57
CA VAL A 1116 -1.17 -9.13 45.60
C VAL A 1116 -0.02 -9.58 44.69
N GLU A 1117 0.74 -8.64 44.12
CA GLU A 1117 1.90 -8.97 43.29
C GLU A 1117 2.99 -9.69 44.10
N LEU A 1118 3.23 -9.30 45.36
CA LEU A 1118 4.19 -9.95 46.25
C LEU A 1118 3.75 -11.37 46.64
N SER A 1119 2.45 -11.58 46.88
CA SER A 1119 1.91 -12.92 47.10
C SER A 1119 2.11 -13.81 45.88
N LYS A 1120 1.90 -13.27 44.67
CA LYS A 1120 2.17 -13.98 43.41
C LYS A 1120 3.66 -14.28 43.22
N ALA A 1121 4.53 -13.34 43.60
CA ALA A 1121 5.99 -13.47 43.50
C ALA A 1121 6.57 -14.52 44.45
N THR A 1122 6.02 -14.63 45.67
CA THR A 1122 6.53 -15.51 46.73
C THR A 1122 5.78 -16.84 46.83
N GLY A 1123 4.52 -16.87 46.39
CA GLY A 1123 3.57 -17.94 46.68
C GLY A 1123 3.01 -17.91 48.11
N ASP A 1124 3.33 -16.90 48.93
CA ASP A 1124 2.82 -16.79 50.30
C ASP A 1124 1.49 -16.02 50.33
N THR A 1125 0.42 -16.71 50.72
CA THR A 1125 -0.93 -16.12 50.84
C THR A 1125 -1.11 -15.26 52.10
N SER A 1126 -0.14 -15.23 53.02
CA SER A 1126 -0.19 -14.39 54.22
C SER A 1126 -0.31 -12.90 53.86
N TYR A 1127 0.33 -12.47 52.78
CA TYR A 1127 0.23 -11.10 52.24
C TYR A 1127 -1.20 -10.74 51.82
N ILE A 1128 -1.96 -11.69 51.26
CA ILE A 1128 -3.38 -11.48 50.92
C ILE A 1128 -4.22 -11.27 52.18
N ALA A 1129 -3.92 -11.97 53.28
CA ALA A 1129 -4.63 -11.77 54.54
C ALA A 1129 -4.39 -10.36 55.12
N ILE A 1130 -3.17 -9.83 54.98
CA ILE A 1130 -2.83 -8.46 55.38
C ILE A 1130 -3.57 -7.45 54.51
N ALA A 1131 -3.52 -7.62 53.18
CA ALA A 1131 -4.24 -6.77 52.24
C ALA A 1131 -5.76 -6.74 52.54
N ARG A 1132 -6.36 -7.89 52.84
CA ARG A 1132 -7.76 -7.97 53.28
C ARG A 1132 -8.04 -7.18 54.56
N SER A 1133 -7.15 -7.25 55.55
CA SER A 1133 -7.33 -6.47 56.78
C SER A 1133 -7.35 -4.96 56.53
N ILE A 1134 -6.54 -4.48 55.58
CA ILE A 1134 -6.49 -3.05 55.20
C ILE A 1134 -7.75 -2.68 54.41
N ALA A 1135 -8.12 -3.49 53.41
CA ALA A 1135 -9.34 -3.29 52.62
C ALA A 1135 -10.61 -3.29 53.49
N ASP A 1136 -10.71 -4.21 54.44
CA ASP A 1136 -11.81 -4.29 55.40
C ASP A 1136 -11.86 -3.04 56.30
N ALA A 1137 -10.69 -2.49 56.69
CA ALA A 1137 -10.65 -1.25 57.45
C ALA A 1137 -11.23 -0.07 56.65
N VAL A 1138 -10.91 0.06 55.36
CA VAL A 1138 -11.44 1.14 54.50
C VAL A 1138 -12.93 0.99 54.24
N VAL A 1139 -13.39 -0.20 53.88
CA VAL A 1139 -14.80 -0.45 53.53
C VAL A 1139 -15.74 -0.28 54.73
N ASN A 1140 -15.25 -0.56 55.94
CA ASN A 1140 -16.03 -0.42 57.18
C ASN A 1140 -15.82 0.92 57.91
N ASP A 1141 -14.85 1.74 57.51
CA ASP A 1141 -14.63 3.04 58.14
C ASP A 1141 -15.73 4.03 57.72
N ALA A 1142 -16.48 4.53 58.69
CA ALA A 1142 -17.60 5.43 58.44
C ALA A 1142 -17.19 6.82 57.90
N SER A 1143 -15.91 7.16 57.95
CA SER A 1143 -15.38 8.41 57.40
C SER A 1143 -14.89 8.26 55.97
N LEU A 1144 -14.27 7.13 55.61
CA LEU A 1144 -13.83 6.85 54.24
C LEU A 1144 -14.92 6.24 53.35
N SER A 1145 -15.85 5.48 53.93
CA SER A 1145 -16.94 4.82 53.22
C SER A 1145 -18.32 5.18 53.79
N PRO A 1146 -18.67 6.46 53.93
CA PRO A 1146 -19.98 6.86 54.47
C PRO A 1146 -21.11 6.27 53.60
N SER A 1147 -22.02 5.54 54.25
CA SER A 1147 -23.11 4.80 53.58
C SER A 1147 -22.63 3.78 52.53
N GLY A 1148 -21.38 3.34 52.61
CA GLY A 1148 -20.76 2.39 51.69
C GLY A 1148 -20.43 2.95 50.32
N ILE A 1149 -20.22 4.26 50.20
CA ILE A 1149 -19.66 4.92 49.01
C ILE A 1149 -18.36 5.61 49.43
N LEU A 1150 -17.29 5.43 48.66
CA LEU A 1150 -15.95 5.92 48.93
C LEU A 1150 -15.88 7.45 48.82
N THR A 1151 -15.27 8.06 49.83
CA THR A 1151 -15.13 9.52 49.98
C THR A 1151 -13.73 9.86 50.51
N GLU A 1152 -13.10 10.89 49.96
CA GLU A 1152 -11.94 11.51 50.59
C GLU A 1152 -12.41 12.40 51.74
N ASN A 1153 -12.20 11.97 52.98
CA ASN A 1153 -12.65 12.68 54.17
C ASN A 1153 -11.72 13.83 54.59
N ALA A 1154 -10.47 13.82 54.11
CA ALA A 1154 -9.45 14.82 54.41
C ALA A 1154 -9.74 16.18 53.73
N CYS A 1155 -10.64 16.21 52.75
CA CYS A 1155 -11.16 17.41 52.12
C CYS A 1155 -12.67 17.26 51.83
N ALA A 1156 -13.51 18.12 52.40
CA ALA A 1156 -14.96 17.91 52.43
C ALA A 1156 -15.67 18.29 51.11
N THR A 1157 -15.03 19.12 50.28
CA THR A 1157 -15.48 19.44 48.93
C THR A 1157 -14.31 19.44 47.94
N ALA A 1158 -14.60 19.32 46.65
CA ALA A 1158 -13.58 19.23 45.61
C ALA A 1158 -12.77 20.52 45.40
N ASP A 1159 -13.26 21.66 45.91
CA ASP A 1159 -12.52 22.93 45.93
C ASP A 1159 -11.66 23.09 47.20
N GLU A 1160 -11.86 22.23 48.21
CA GLU A 1160 -11.01 22.09 49.39
C GLU A 1160 -9.93 21.02 49.22
N CYS A 1161 -10.08 20.11 48.26
CA CYS A 1161 -9.05 19.14 47.90
C CYS A 1161 -7.97 19.80 47.03
N GLU A 1162 -6.72 19.51 47.36
CA GLU A 1162 -5.59 19.78 46.47
C GLU A 1162 -5.76 18.95 45.16
N PRO A 1163 -5.30 19.43 43.99
CA PRO A 1163 -5.61 18.81 42.70
C PRO A 1163 -5.32 17.30 42.59
N ASN A 1164 -4.30 16.80 43.31
CA ASN A 1164 -3.94 15.38 43.35
C ASN A 1164 -5.05 14.53 44.01
N GLY A 1165 -5.70 15.07 45.04
CA GLY A 1165 -6.72 14.38 45.83
C GLY A 1165 -7.95 13.92 45.03
N THR A 1166 -8.12 14.43 43.80
CA THR A 1166 -9.24 14.06 42.94
C THR A 1166 -9.10 12.68 42.29
N ALA A 1167 -7.87 12.18 42.13
CA ALA A 1167 -7.55 10.89 41.52
C ALA A 1167 -7.61 9.69 42.49
N PHE A 1168 -7.39 9.95 43.79
CA PHE A 1168 -7.05 8.93 44.77
C PHE A 1168 -8.06 7.78 44.91
N LYS A 1169 -9.36 8.09 44.85
CA LYS A 1169 -10.41 7.09 44.97
C LYS A 1169 -10.36 5.99 43.90
N GLY A 1170 -10.07 6.34 42.66
CA GLY A 1170 -9.95 5.37 41.57
C GLY A 1170 -8.76 4.45 41.79
N ILE A 1171 -7.63 5.01 42.21
CA ILE A 1171 -6.42 4.25 42.55
C ILE A 1171 -6.71 3.23 43.67
N PHE A 1172 -7.46 3.63 44.71
CA PHE A 1172 -7.93 2.70 45.73
C PHE A 1172 -8.75 1.55 45.15
N ILE A 1173 -9.75 1.88 44.34
CA ILE A 1173 -10.64 0.88 43.75
C ILE A 1173 -9.88 -0.08 42.84
N ARG A 1174 -8.90 0.40 42.05
CA ARG A 1174 -8.02 -0.44 41.22
C ARG A 1174 -7.28 -1.48 42.08
N GLY A 1175 -6.68 -1.06 43.19
CA GLY A 1175 -6.01 -1.96 44.13
C GLY A 1175 -6.97 -2.95 44.80
N LEU A 1176 -8.15 -2.47 45.20
CA LEU A 1176 -9.21 -3.30 45.77
C LEU A 1176 -9.71 -4.36 44.78
N ALA A 1177 -9.83 -4.02 43.50
CA ALA A 1177 -10.25 -4.93 42.44
C ALA A 1177 -9.23 -6.05 42.22
N LYS A 1178 -7.93 -5.72 42.21
CA LYS A 1178 -6.85 -6.72 42.13
C LYS A 1178 -6.87 -7.70 43.31
N LEU A 1179 -7.08 -7.18 44.53
CA LEU A 1179 -7.25 -8.04 45.71
C LEU A 1179 -8.51 -8.90 45.61
N ASN A 1180 -9.62 -8.29 45.21
CA ASN A 1180 -10.90 -8.97 45.05
C ASN A 1180 -10.81 -10.13 44.06
N ALA A 1181 -10.06 -9.97 42.97
CA ALA A 1181 -9.86 -10.99 41.94
C ALA A 1181 -9.13 -12.25 42.46
N VAL A 1182 -8.28 -12.12 43.48
CA VAL A 1182 -7.48 -13.24 44.03
C VAL A 1182 -8.04 -13.80 45.35
N VAL A 1183 -9.11 -13.22 45.89
CA VAL A 1183 -9.77 -13.69 47.11
C VAL A 1183 -11.02 -14.47 46.76
N ASP A 1184 -11.09 -15.72 47.24
CA ASP A 1184 -12.25 -16.59 47.04
C ASP A 1184 -13.57 -15.91 47.45
N GLY A 1185 -14.55 -15.96 46.56
CA GLY A 1185 -15.89 -15.40 46.78
C GLY A 1185 -16.01 -13.90 46.50
N HIS A 1186 -14.94 -13.23 46.06
CA HIS A 1186 -14.95 -11.83 45.61
C HIS A 1186 -15.70 -10.89 46.59
N PRO A 1187 -15.30 -10.83 47.87
CA PRO A 1187 -16.07 -10.17 48.93
C PRO A 1187 -16.27 -8.66 48.74
N TYR A 1188 -15.42 -8.01 47.94
CA TYR A 1188 -15.48 -6.57 47.68
C TYR A 1188 -16.27 -6.21 46.42
N GLN A 1189 -16.70 -7.21 45.63
CA GLN A 1189 -17.43 -6.99 44.37
C GLN A 1189 -18.65 -6.08 44.56
N SER A 1190 -19.44 -6.35 45.61
CA SER A 1190 -20.65 -5.58 45.89
C SER A 1190 -20.36 -4.13 46.24
N TYR A 1191 -19.24 -3.86 46.92
CA TYR A 1191 -18.80 -2.50 47.23
C TYR A 1191 -18.35 -1.76 45.97
N ILE A 1192 -17.53 -2.38 45.11
CA ILE A 1192 -17.07 -1.80 43.84
C ILE A 1192 -18.28 -1.46 42.93
N GLN A 1193 -19.19 -2.42 42.74
CA GLN A 1193 -20.39 -2.23 41.93
C GLN A 1193 -21.31 -1.13 42.49
N LYS A 1194 -21.47 -1.06 43.82
CA LYS A 1194 -22.27 -0.02 44.46
C LYS A 1194 -21.69 1.38 44.24
N ASN A 1195 -20.36 1.51 44.31
CA ASN A 1195 -19.67 2.77 44.02
C ASN A 1195 -19.82 3.15 42.54
N ALA A 1196 -19.60 2.20 41.63
CA ALA A 1196 -19.73 2.42 40.20
C ALA A 1196 -21.16 2.83 39.81
N GLN A 1197 -22.17 2.16 40.36
CA GLN A 1197 -23.58 2.52 40.16
C GLN A 1197 -23.90 3.91 40.71
N SER A 1198 -23.42 4.23 41.92
CA SER A 1198 -23.64 5.56 42.50
C SER A 1198 -23.02 6.66 41.64
N ALA A 1199 -21.77 6.48 41.19
CA ALA A 1199 -21.09 7.44 40.33
C ALA A 1199 -21.80 7.59 38.97
N TYR A 1200 -22.19 6.48 38.36
CA TYR A 1200 -22.93 6.44 37.10
C TYR A 1200 -24.28 7.16 37.18
N ASP A 1201 -25.05 6.92 38.24
CA ASP A 1201 -26.40 7.47 38.37
C ASP A 1201 -26.41 8.93 38.83
N ASN A 1202 -25.47 9.32 39.69
CA ASN A 1202 -25.56 10.57 40.44
C ASN A 1202 -24.43 11.56 40.14
N SER A 1203 -23.28 11.09 39.66
CA SER A 1203 -22.07 11.91 39.47
C SER A 1203 -21.63 12.00 38.02
N ARG A 1204 -22.42 11.50 37.07
CA ARG A 1204 -22.14 11.54 35.64
C ARG A 1204 -22.95 12.65 34.97
N ASN A 1205 -22.36 13.40 34.05
CA ASN A 1205 -23.09 14.30 33.17
C ASN A 1205 -23.43 13.64 31.82
N SER A 1206 -24.17 14.34 30.95
CA SER A 1206 -24.59 13.81 29.65
C SER A 1206 -23.46 13.59 28.63
N ALA A 1207 -22.25 14.03 28.95
CA ALA A 1207 -21.04 13.88 28.13
C ALA A 1207 -20.04 12.91 28.78
N ASP A 1208 -20.53 12.07 29.71
CA ASP A 1208 -19.79 11.01 30.38
C ASP A 1208 -18.59 11.48 31.22
N PHE A 1209 -18.60 12.75 31.60
CA PHE A 1209 -17.72 13.25 32.64
C PHE A 1209 -18.27 12.89 34.02
N TYR A 1210 -17.37 12.49 34.90
CA TYR A 1210 -17.68 12.14 36.27
C TYR A 1210 -17.15 13.21 37.23
N GLY A 1211 -17.92 13.47 38.29
CA GLY A 1211 -17.60 14.43 39.32
C GLY A 1211 -16.75 13.85 40.44
N PHE A 1212 -16.29 14.71 41.33
CA PHE A 1212 -15.48 14.32 42.49
C PHE A 1212 -16.28 13.49 43.51
N SER A 1213 -17.50 13.89 43.83
CA SER A 1213 -18.39 13.18 44.76
C SER A 1213 -19.14 12.08 44.02
N TRP A 1214 -18.89 10.80 44.30
CA TRP A 1214 -19.60 9.68 43.67
C TRP A 1214 -21.04 9.55 44.16
N GLN A 1215 -21.41 10.26 45.22
CA GLN A 1215 -22.79 10.44 45.68
C GLN A 1215 -23.56 11.50 44.88
N GLY A 1216 -22.87 12.29 44.06
CA GLY A 1216 -23.44 13.37 43.26
C GLY A 1216 -23.77 14.64 44.05
N PRO A 1217 -24.34 15.65 43.37
CA PRO A 1217 -24.46 15.73 41.91
C PRO A 1217 -23.09 15.91 41.24
N PHE A 1218 -23.02 15.69 39.93
CA PHE A 1218 -21.86 16.06 39.12
C PHE A 1218 -21.44 17.52 39.39
N ASP A 1219 -20.17 17.75 39.72
CA ASP A 1219 -19.59 19.08 39.90
C ASP A 1219 -18.97 19.58 38.58
N LYS A 1220 -17.78 19.08 38.23
CA LYS A 1220 -17.03 19.46 37.02
C LYS A 1220 -16.15 18.29 36.58
N GLY A 1221 -15.78 18.25 35.29
CA GLY A 1221 -14.80 17.29 34.79
C GLY A 1221 -13.38 17.85 34.92
N THR A 1222 -12.45 17.05 35.42
CA THR A 1222 -10.99 17.27 35.36
C THR A 1222 -10.32 15.92 35.16
N ILE A 1223 -9.07 15.89 34.70
CA ILE A 1223 -8.35 14.62 34.49
C ILE A 1223 -8.37 13.71 35.73
N GLY A 1224 -8.05 14.22 36.91
CA GLY A 1224 -8.05 13.41 38.15
C GLY A 1224 -9.42 12.82 38.52
N ARG A 1225 -10.52 13.55 38.29
CA ARG A 1225 -11.88 13.01 38.53
C ARG A 1225 -12.25 11.94 37.51
N GLN A 1226 -11.84 12.17 36.26
CA GLN A 1226 -12.22 11.31 35.15
C GLN A 1226 -11.43 10.00 35.16
N GLU A 1227 -10.12 10.04 35.37
CA GLU A 1227 -9.30 8.82 35.52
C GLU A 1227 -9.74 8.00 36.74
N SER A 1228 -10.13 8.68 37.82
CA SER A 1228 -10.70 8.04 39.01
C SER A 1228 -11.99 7.28 38.71
N ALA A 1229 -12.84 7.83 37.84
CA ALA A 1229 -14.04 7.16 37.36
C ALA A 1229 -13.75 6.03 36.36
N VAL A 1230 -12.77 6.21 35.46
CA VAL A 1230 -12.32 5.15 34.55
C VAL A 1230 -11.82 3.94 35.35
N ASP A 1231 -11.00 4.16 36.38
CA ASP A 1231 -10.52 3.08 37.25
C ASP A 1231 -11.65 2.37 38.00
N LEU A 1232 -12.64 3.13 38.48
CA LEU A 1232 -13.83 2.59 39.13
C LEU A 1232 -14.65 1.70 38.19
N LEU A 1233 -14.92 2.18 36.97
CA LEU A 1233 -15.72 1.46 35.99
C LEU A 1233 -14.96 0.26 35.44
N LEU A 1234 -13.68 0.41 35.12
CA LEU A 1234 -12.81 -0.69 34.69
C LEU A 1234 -12.77 -1.81 35.72
N SER A 1235 -12.74 -1.46 37.02
CA SER A 1235 -12.74 -2.42 38.13
C SER A 1235 -14.03 -3.24 38.29
N THR A 1236 -15.06 -2.97 37.49
CA THR A 1236 -16.30 -3.75 37.49
C THR A 1236 -16.36 -4.82 36.38
N LEU A 1237 -15.45 -4.75 35.40
CA LEU A 1237 -15.24 -5.78 34.38
C LEU A 1237 -14.56 -7.01 35.00
#